data_AF-A0A9P5BPG7-F1
#
_entry.id   AF-A0A9P5BPG7-F1
#
_cell.length_a   1.000
_cell.length_b   1.000
_cell.length_c   1.000
_cell.angle_alpha   90.00
_cell.angle_beta   90.00
_cell.angle_gamma   90.00
#
_symmetry.space_group_name_H-M   'P 1'
#
loop_
_entity.id
_entity.type
_entity.pdbx_description
1 polymer ?
#
loop_
_entity_poly.entity_id
_entity_poly.type
_entity_poly.pdbx_seq_one_letter_code
_entity_poly.pdbx_strand_id
1 'polypeptide(L)'
;MDFSKRYMVDTNYQRFVVDQLKSLIDADVAAIAVNPIFGTLWRTVCNDRENPARDGLIQSFGYAVDRISEPEKKSRMKTWLEESYDYAAEILDIVSQVPNEERYPCVFLDPTVFFTNEGNGEDDKAKASGKQGVAGFTRDELMEIGRSCDSRILRRLGRVLTRLTYVQSENTLPAHMKGNEEVIRIPMALADAKYQRKFWRILLHLILPGTMLAARPGALLAALSLRMGLKPLTEAADQELLFFSKKWNNLDIPETWNASCLSLLLDADRDYEKRVTEGVTHRHSHDACILSEGDRQLFKTLVDYKLLELNLNTTLQAKLGWHPEKSKVALGPVVICKSCSFPRSVTIMGRDGVCGLCPQMCNCNICQPFEDEKLRRETNVRADDNEKTEGTWVECFTPTCRAQYVVYNPDSLNVRPKCYYCRHSSSANAPWVECSQCLNRIIWPKAYQPSDFDAASFKCPGCVTNRVTMIDYETSAKSLSGENGTSWLLRNENGAIKDPFNGRSLFHTISAVSDRQSLAANVKVLPAEAGQSTHLTIRGKVVHNQAEVFDSLRSWVESRKTEAGECSLCFSNIRKTDLRQACGRSGCHQTICSGCLQDWYGLNSRGRIINIAALSCPFCRRQPTRKTVSALGLSQLGNLGTAVEESGSWIYAWCDDCGLARRFVERVCAAGAPQEVFNWCCDECKEMKGTKLQLRNCPGCGTLTEKMGGCDHIACTCGAHWCFFCGENVGLADIYDHMDRVHNGWWDGQDEEPGEYMD
;
A
#
# COMPACT_ATOMS: atom_id res chain seq x y z
N MET A 1 -41.17 -11.28 33.14
CA MET A 1 -41.40 -10.34 32.02
C MET A 1 -40.18 -10.40 31.12
N ASP A 2 -40.36 -10.65 29.83
CA ASP A 2 -39.26 -10.70 28.85
C ASP A 2 -39.03 -9.30 28.29
N PHE A 3 -38.00 -8.62 28.82
CA PHE A 3 -37.67 -7.24 28.47
C PHE A 3 -37.26 -7.09 27.00
N SER A 4 -36.65 -8.13 26.41
CA SER A 4 -36.29 -8.15 24.98
C SER A 4 -37.50 -8.26 24.08
N LYS A 5 -38.48 -9.11 24.43
CA LYS A 5 -39.74 -9.18 23.68
C LYS A 5 -40.52 -7.86 23.73
N ARG A 6 -40.50 -7.16 24.87
CA ARG A 6 -41.12 -5.83 24.98
C ARG A 6 -40.42 -4.80 24.09
N TYR A 7 -39.09 -4.82 24.03
CA TYR A 7 -38.31 -3.94 23.17
C TYR A 7 -38.69 -4.05 21.69
N MET A 8 -38.97 -5.25 21.19
CA MET A 8 -39.32 -5.47 19.77
C MET A 8 -40.73 -4.99 19.38
N VAL A 9 -41.61 -4.72 20.35
CA VAL A 9 -43.05 -4.45 20.10
C VAL A 9 -43.46 -3.03 20.51
N ASP A 10 -42.77 -2.43 21.48
CA ASP A 10 -43.10 -1.11 22.05
C ASP A 10 -42.05 -0.06 21.67
N THR A 11 -42.37 0.80 20.70
CA THR A 11 -41.48 1.86 20.20
C THR A 11 -41.08 2.89 21.26
N ASN A 12 -41.94 3.15 22.26
CA ASN A 12 -41.61 4.06 23.35
C ASN A 12 -40.60 3.41 24.31
N TYR A 13 -40.78 2.12 24.60
CA TYR A 13 -39.82 1.35 25.38
C TYR A 13 -38.50 1.15 24.62
N GLN A 14 -38.53 1.00 23.30
CA GLN A 14 -37.34 0.95 22.44
C GLN A 14 -36.48 2.22 22.60
N ARG A 15 -37.09 3.40 22.49
CA ARG A 15 -36.40 4.69 22.68
C ARG A 15 -35.85 4.84 24.11
N PHE A 16 -36.66 4.49 25.11
CA PHE A 16 -36.25 4.52 26.51
C PHE A 16 -35.01 3.63 26.77
N VAL A 17 -35.01 2.40 26.25
CA VAL A 17 -33.88 1.46 26.42
C VAL A 17 -32.61 2.02 25.79
N VAL A 18 -32.69 2.59 24.58
CA VAL A 18 -31.55 3.21 23.90
C VAL A 18 -30.97 4.37 24.72
N ASP A 19 -31.83 5.27 25.22
CA ASP A 19 -31.39 6.41 26.02
C ASP A 19 -30.74 5.98 27.35
N GLN A 20 -31.31 4.97 28.03
CA GLN A 20 -30.76 4.44 29.27
C GLN A 20 -29.42 3.71 29.05
N LEU A 21 -29.30 2.92 27.99
CA LEU A 21 -28.04 2.26 27.64
C LEU A 21 -26.95 3.29 27.32
N LYS A 22 -27.29 4.37 26.61
CA LYS A 22 -26.35 5.48 26.35
C LYS A 22 -25.85 6.11 27.65
N SER A 23 -26.76 6.43 28.57
CA SER A 23 -26.42 6.97 29.89
C SER A 23 -25.50 6.03 30.69
N LEU A 24 -25.76 4.72 30.64
CA LEU A 24 -24.93 3.70 31.28
C LEU A 24 -23.51 3.62 30.67
N ILE A 25 -23.40 3.71 29.34
CA ILE A 25 -22.12 3.73 28.62
C ILE A 25 -21.28 4.94 29.02
N ASP A 26 -21.90 6.11 29.06
CA ASP A 26 -21.23 7.37 29.40
C ASP A 26 -20.76 7.41 30.86
N ALA A 27 -21.49 6.74 31.77
CA ALA A 27 -21.17 6.69 33.19
C ALA A 27 -20.14 5.59 33.55
N ASP A 28 -20.46 4.32 33.30
CA ASP A 28 -19.54 3.19 33.45
C ASP A 28 -20.01 2.01 32.59
N VAL A 29 -19.35 1.83 31.44
CA VAL A 29 -19.65 0.73 30.51
C VAL A 29 -19.58 -0.66 31.16
N ALA A 30 -18.83 -0.82 32.27
CA ALA A 30 -18.78 -2.07 33.03
C ALA A 30 -20.09 -2.48 33.68
N ALA A 31 -21.00 -1.52 33.95
CA ALA A 31 -22.30 -1.82 34.52
C ALA A 31 -23.14 -2.72 33.59
N ILE A 32 -22.97 -2.58 32.27
CA ILE A 32 -23.65 -3.40 31.26
C ILE A 32 -23.20 -4.87 31.37
N ALA A 33 -21.93 -5.10 31.68
CA ALA A 33 -21.38 -6.45 31.83
C ALA A 33 -21.77 -7.13 33.14
N VAL A 34 -21.94 -6.35 34.20
CA VAL A 34 -22.26 -6.88 35.54
C VAL A 34 -23.75 -7.19 35.69
N ASN A 35 -24.63 -6.46 35.01
CA ASN A 35 -26.07 -6.64 35.13
C ASN A 35 -26.65 -7.47 33.95
N PRO A 36 -27.25 -8.65 34.23
CA PRO A 36 -27.81 -9.52 33.18
C PRO A 36 -28.91 -8.87 32.33
N ILE A 37 -29.71 -7.97 32.91
CA ILE A 37 -30.80 -7.27 32.20
C ILE A 37 -30.21 -6.29 31.19
N PHE A 38 -29.21 -5.50 31.60
CA PHE A 38 -28.54 -4.54 30.73
C PHE A 38 -27.80 -5.24 29.60
N GLY A 39 -27.10 -6.34 29.89
CA GLY A 39 -26.47 -7.16 28.87
C GLY A 39 -27.46 -7.72 27.84
N THR A 40 -28.63 -8.17 28.31
CA THR A 40 -29.68 -8.71 27.43
C THR A 40 -30.30 -7.63 26.55
N LEU A 41 -30.59 -6.45 27.10
CA LEU A 41 -31.10 -5.31 26.34
C LEU A 41 -30.06 -4.78 25.35
N TRP A 42 -28.79 -4.71 25.75
CA TRP A 42 -27.68 -4.33 24.88
C TRP A 42 -27.60 -5.24 23.64
N ARG A 43 -27.64 -6.58 23.82
CA ARG A 43 -27.66 -7.53 22.70
C ARG A 43 -28.88 -7.37 21.81
N THR A 44 -30.04 -7.08 22.42
CA THR A 44 -31.29 -6.87 21.68
C THR A 44 -31.19 -5.64 20.78
N VAL A 45 -30.65 -4.53 21.30
CA VAL A 45 -30.37 -3.31 20.50
C VAL A 45 -29.32 -3.58 19.43
N CYS A 46 -28.27 -4.34 19.75
CA CYS A 46 -27.22 -4.69 18.77
C CYS A 46 -27.76 -5.51 17.59
N ASN A 47 -28.83 -6.30 17.78
CA ASN A 47 -29.46 -7.10 16.74
C ASN A 47 -30.54 -6.34 15.94
N ASP A 48 -30.95 -5.17 16.39
CA ASP A 48 -32.00 -4.34 15.80
C ASP A 48 -31.45 -3.37 14.73
N ARG A 49 -31.19 -3.90 13.53
CA ARG A 49 -30.55 -3.16 12.43
C ARG A 49 -31.39 -2.02 11.83
N GLU A 50 -32.69 -2.02 12.07
CA GLU A 50 -33.61 -0.98 11.57
C GLU A 50 -33.63 0.25 12.49
N ASN A 51 -33.03 0.17 13.68
CA ASN A 51 -33.00 1.28 14.62
C ASN A 51 -31.84 2.27 14.29
N PRO A 52 -32.15 3.53 13.92
CA PRO A 52 -31.13 4.51 13.54
C PRO A 52 -30.19 4.92 14.68
N ALA A 53 -30.57 4.68 15.94
CA ALA A 53 -29.72 5.00 17.10
C ALA A 53 -28.68 3.92 17.41
N ARG A 54 -28.80 2.73 16.81
CA ARG A 54 -27.94 1.56 17.08
C ARG A 54 -26.46 1.87 16.86
N ASP A 55 -26.11 2.41 15.70
CA ASP A 55 -24.70 2.56 15.31
C ASP A 55 -23.98 3.60 16.18
N GLY A 56 -24.67 4.68 16.53
CA GLY A 56 -24.17 5.65 17.51
C GLY A 56 -23.94 5.04 18.89
N LEU A 57 -24.81 4.12 19.31
CA LEU A 57 -24.68 3.40 20.58
C LEU A 57 -23.47 2.43 20.57
N ILE A 58 -23.30 1.68 19.48
CA ILE A 58 -22.16 0.76 19.27
C ILE A 58 -20.83 1.52 19.27
N GLN A 59 -20.77 2.65 18.57
CA GLN A 59 -19.57 3.48 18.52
C GLN A 59 -19.23 4.05 19.91
N SER A 60 -20.24 4.56 20.63
CA SER A 60 -20.06 5.10 21.98
C SER A 60 -19.58 4.02 22.96
N PHE A 61 -20.16 2.82 22.87
CA PHE A 61 -19.74 1.67 23.67
C PHE A 61 -18.28 1.29 23.38
N GLY A 62 -17.90 1.12 22.11
CA GLY A 62 -16.53 0.78 21.72
C GLY A 62 -15.51 1.81 22.22
N TYR A 63 -15.83 3.10 22.07
CA TYR A 63 -14.99 4.18 22.58
C TYR A 63 -14.83 4.16 24.10
N ALA A 64 -15.92 3.89 24.84
CA ALA A 64 -15.89 3.78 26.29
C ALA A 64 -15.06 2.58 26.77
N VAL A 65 -15.16 1.42 26.09
CA VAL A 65 -14.35 0.23 26.36
C VAL A 65 -12.86 0.50 26.12
N ASP A 66 -12.53 1.24 25.06
CA ASP A 66 -11.13 1.55 24.75
C ASP A 66 -10.47 2.51 25.73
N ARG A 67 -11.26 3.41 26.33
CA ARG A 67 -10.82 4.38 27.35
C ARG A 67 -10.64 3.81 28.75
N ILE A 68 -10.97 2.52 28.98
CA ILE A 68 -10.73 1.87 30.26
C ILE A 68 -9.21 1.82 30.51
N SER A 69 -8.75 2.57 31.52
CA SER A 69 -7.33 2.72 31.87
C SER A 69 -6.76 1.48 32.57
N GLU A 70 -7.62 0.72 33.24
CA GLU A 70 -7.25 -0.46 34.03
C GLU A 70 -7.21 -1.73 33.16
N PRO A 71 -6.05 -2.39 33.01
CA PRO A 71 -5.89 -3.52 32.08
C PRO A 71 -6.80 -4.71 32.37
N GLU A 72 -7.00 -5.06 33.64
CA GLU A 72 -7.85 -6.19 34.05
C GLU A 72 -9.33 -5.90 33.77
N LYS A 73 -9.81 -4.69 34.08
CA LYS A 73 -11.17 -4.25 33.78
C LYS A 73 -11.43 -4.22 32.28
N LYS A 74 -10.45 -3.76 31.48
CA LYS A 74 -10.51 -3.77 30.01
C LYS A 74 -10.52 -5.18 29.44
N SER A 75 -9.69 -6.08 29.96
CA SER A 75 -9.66 -7.49 29.56
C SER A 75 -10.98 -8.20 29.87
N ARG A 76 -11.51 -8.04 31.09
CA ARG A 76 -12.81 -8.61 31.49
C ARG A 76 -13.95 -8.10 30.61
N MET A 77 -13.94 -6.82 30.24
CA MET A 77 -14.93 -6.25 29.34
C MET A 77 -14.84 -6.84 27.93
N LYS A 78 -13.63 -7.05 27.40
CA LYS A 78 -13.41 -7.74 26.12
C LYS A 78 -13.91 -9.19 26.17
N THR A 79 -13.60 -9.94 27.23
CA THR A 79 -14.11 -11.30 27.42
C THR A 79 -15.64 -11.33 27.51
N TRP A 80 -16.27 -10.39 28.23
CA TRP A 80 -17.72 -10.31 28.33
C TRP A 80 -18.39 -9.95 26.98
N LEU A 81 -17.76 -9.09 26.18
CA LEU A 81 -18.19 -8.81 24.82
C LEU A 81 -18.19 -10.09 23.98
N GLU A 82 -17.09 -10.86 24.01
CA GLU A 82 -16.99 -12.14 23.32
C GLU A 82 -18.09 -13.13 23.76
N GLU A 83 -18.29 -13.28 25.08
CA GLU A 83 -19.34 -14.13 25.67
C GLU A 83 -20.76 -13.64 25.32
N SER A 84 -20.92 -12.34 25.11
CA SER A 84 -22.20 -11.74 24.70
C SER A 84 -22.58 -12.04 23.26
N TYR A 85 -21.66 -12.54 22.45
CA TYR A 85 -21.88 -13.08 21.11
C TYR A 85 -21.92 -14.62 21.09
N ASP A 86 -22.02 -15.28 22.23
CA ASP A 86 -22.21 -16.73 22.31
C ASP A 86 -23.68 -17.11 22.14
N TYR A 87 -24.04 -17.53 20.92
CA TYR A 87 -25.38 -17.99 20.55
C TYR A 87 -25.56 -19.50 20.69
N ALA A 88 -24.74 -20.20 21.49
CA ALA A 88 -24.73 -21.67 21.48
C ALA A 88 -26.10 -22.28 21.80
N ALA A 89 -26.78 -21.77 22.82
CA ALA A 89 -28.12 -22.24 23.20
C ALA A 89 -29.16 -22.00 22.09
N GLU A 90 -29.15 -20.82 21.46
CA GLU A 90 -30.06 -20.49 20.35
C GLU A 90 -29.79 -21.39 19.14
N ILE A 91 -28.52 -21.66 18.84
CA ILE A 91 -28.13 -22.54 17.73
C ILE A 91 -28.59 -23.98 18.00
N LEU A 92 -28.44 -24.48 19.22
CA LEU A 92 -28.93 -25.80 19.60
C LEU A 92 -30.45 -25.89 19.50
N ASP A 93 -31.18 -24.85 19.90
CA ASP A 93 -32.64 -24.77 19.72
C ASP A 93 -33.03 -24.83 18.24
N ILE A 94 -32.36 -24.02 17.39
CA ILE A 94 -32.55 -24.04 15.92
C ILE A 94 -32.35 -25.44 15.34
N VAL A 95 -31.29 -26.14 15.75
CA VAL A 95 -31.00 -27.51 15.28
C VAL A 95 -32.03 -28.50 15.80
N SER A 96 -32.47 -28.35 17.05
CA SER A 96 -33.45 -29.25 17.68
C SER A 96 -34.84 -29.18 17.04
N GLN A 97 -35.21 -28.02 16.48
CA GLN A 97 -36.48 -27.80 15.78
C GLN A 97 -36.57 -28.51 14.42
N VAL A 98 -35.46 -29.05 13.90
CA VAL A 98 -35.47 -29.85 12.66
C VAL A 98 -36.01 -31.26 12.95
N PRO A 99 -37.11 -31.68 12.29
CA PRO A 99 -37.67 -33.03 12.43
C PRO A 99 -36.65 -34.11 12.08
N ASN A 100 -36.77 -35.29 12.70
CA ASN A 100 -35.81 -36.38 12.54
C ASN A 100 -35.63 -36.82 11.07
N GLU A 101 -36.70 -36.75 10.28
CA GLU A 101 -36.71 -37.12 8.86
C GLU A 101 -35.84 -36.19 8.00
N GLU A 102 -35.58 -34.96 8.47
CA GLU A 102 -34.84 -33.92 7.75
C GLU A 102 -33.47 -33.61 8.39
N ARG A 103 -33.07 -34.37 9.40
CA ARG A 103 -31.75 -34.22 10.04
C ARG A 103 -30.59 -34.64 9.13
N TYR A 104 -30.88 -35.33 8.03
CA TYR A 104 -29.92 -35.71 7.01
C TYR A 104 -30.34 -35.16 5.63
N PRO A 105 -29.40 -34.75 4.76
CA PRO A 105 -27.95 -34.77 4.99
C PRO A 105 -27.50 -33.73 6.03
N CYS A 106 -26.38 -33.98 6.70
CA CYS A 106 -25.81 -33.07 7.70
C CYS A 106 -24.29 -32.94 7.60
N VAL A 107 -23.77 -31.90 8.25
CA VAL A 107 -22.33 -31.66 8.38
C VAL A 107 -21.92 -31.52 9.84
N PHE A 108 -20.73 -32.00 10.17
CA PHE A 108 -20.10 -31.81 11.47
C PHE A 108 -18.57 -31.80 11.35
N LEU A 109 -17.87 -31.35 12.40
CA LEU A 109 -16.43 -31.56 12.53
C LEU A 109 -16.19 -32.76 13.43
N ASP A 110 -15.43 -33.74 12.93
CA ASP A 110 -15.12 -34.95 13.68
C ASP A 110 -14.08 -34.64 14.79
N PRO A 111 -14.46 -34.65 16.09
CA PRO A 111 -13.55 -34.36 17.19
C PRO A 111 -12.44 -35.40 17.37
N THR A 112 -12.56 -36.59 16.78
CA THR A 112 -11.52 -37.63 16.87
C THR A 112 -10.35 -37.39 15.92
N VAL A 113 -10.52 -36.48 14.96
CA VAL A 113 -9.46 -36.15 14.01
C VAL A 113 -8.74 -34.88 14.45
N PHE A 114 -7.70 -35.07 15.26
CA PHE A 114 -6.78 -34.00 15.64
C PHE A 114 -5.80 -33.71 14.51
N PHE A 115 -5.77 -32.47 14.05
CA PHE A 115 -4.89 -32.03 12.98
C PHE A 115 -3.92 -30.97 13.50
N THR A 116 -2.87 -31.40 14.20
CA THR A 116 -1.73 -30.54 14.50
C THR A 116 -0.97 -30.26 13.22
N ASN A 117 -0.79 -28.99 12.84
CA ASN A 117 0.17 -28.60 11.81
C ASN A 117 1.24 -27.72 12.43
N GLU A 118 2.35 -28.33 12.85
CA GLU A 118 3.65 -27.66 13.10
C GLU A 118 4.39 -27.33 11.77
N GLY A 119 3.67 -26.98 10.70
CA GLY A 119 4.23 -26.87 9.36
C GLY A 119 4.29 -25.45 8.81
N ASN A 120 5.39 -24.74 9.11
CA ASN A 120 5.98 -23.61 8.39
C ASN A 120 5.05 -22.47 7.90
N GLY A 121 5.00 -21.40 8.70
CA GLY A 121 4.61 -20.05 8.28
C GLY A 121 4.70 -19.10 9.48
N GLU A 122 5.47 -18.03 9.36
CA GLU A 122 5.85 -17.06 10.42
C GLU A 122 4.68 -16.31 11.11
N ASP A 123 3.42 -16.64 10.83
CA ASP A 123 2.25 -15.91 11.30
C ASP A 123 1.74 -16.34 12.69
N ASP A 124 2.19 -17.48 13.24
CA ASP A 124 1.64 -18.03 14.50
C ASP A 124 2.43 -17.63 15.76
N LYS A 125 2.55 -16.32 16.02
CA LYS A 125 2.93 -15.79 17.35
C LYS A 125 1.72 -15.54 18.24
N ALA A 126 0.85 -16.54 18.40
CA ALA A 126 -0.18 -16.53 19.44
C ALA A 126 0.07 -17.69 20.42
N LYS A 127 1.03 -17.50 21.33
CA LYS A 127 1.13 -18.34 22.54
C LYS A 127 0.30 -17.71 23.66
N ALA A 128 -0.49 -18.60 24.30
CA ALA A 128 -0.94 -18.57 25.68
C ALA A 128 -2.03 -17.57 26.10
N SER A 129 -3.29 -17.94 25.84
CA SER A 129 -4.37 -17.81 26.83
C SER A 129 -5.46 -18.85 26.53
N GLY A 130 -5.79 -19.68 27.52
CA GLY A 130 -6.73 -20.79 27.38
C GLY A 130 -8.13 -20.35 26.92
N LYS A 131 -8.81 -21.28 26.21
CA LYS A 131 -10.10 -21.16 25.48
C LYS A 131 -9.99 -20.88 23.96
N GLN A 132 -9.07 -21.52 23.25
CA GLN A 132 -9.05 -21.50 21.79
C GLN A 132 -9.79 -22.72 21.19
N GLY A 133 -10.71 -22.49 20.25
CA GLY A 133 -11.48 -23.55 19.57
C GLY A 133 -10.61 -24.51 18.75
N VAL A 134 -11.25 -25.46 18.04
CA VAL A 134 -10.60 -26.61 17.35
C VAL A 134 -9.43 -26.23 16.41
N ALA A 135 -9.36 -24.98 15.96
CA ALA A 135 -8.30 -24.46 15.08
C ALA A 135 -7.66 -23.13 15.55
N GLY A 136 -7.78 -22.77 16.83
CA GLY A 136 -7.15 -21.54 17.35
C GLY A 136 -7.80 -20.24 16.90
N PHE A 137 -9.01 -20.29 16.33
CA PHE A 137 -9.76 -19.10 15.93
C PHE A 137 -10.34 -18.37 17.14
N THR A 138 -10.27 -17.05 17.10
CA THR A 138 -11.09 -16.16 17.91
C THR A 138 -12.42 -15.87 17.22
N ARG A 139 -13.44 -15.44 17.99
CA ARG A 139 -14.74 -15.08 17.42
C ARG A 139 -14.62 -13.88 16.48
N ASP A 140 -13.80 -12.88 16.84
CA ASP A 140 -13.55 -11.71 16.00
C ASP A 140 -12.96 -12.09 14.63
N GLU A 141 -11.99 -13.00 14.58
CA GLU A 141 -11.44 -13.50 13.32
C GLU A 141 -12.50 -14.18 12.44
N LEU A 142 -13.42 -14.96 13.03
CA LEU A 142 -14.51 -15.58 12.28
C LEU A 142 -15.50 -14.53 11.74
N MET A 143 -15.70 -13.42 12.45
CA MET A 143 -16.57 -12.33 12.01
C MET A 143 -15.94 -11.47 10.90
N GLU A 144 -14.61 -11.49 10.74
CA GLU A 144 -13.91 -10.75 9.67
C GLU A 144 -14.31 -11.19 8.25
N ILE A 145 -14.87 -12.40 8.07
CA ILE A 145 -15.47 -12.81 6.79
C ILE A 145 -16.53 -11.81 6.32
N GLY A 146 -17.26 -11.19 7.25
CA GLY A 146 -18.28 -10.21 6.97
C GLY A 146 -17.75 -8.78 6.76
N ARG A 147 -16.52 -8.49 7.18
CA ARG A 147 -15.96 -7.12 7.22
C ARG A 147 -14.96 -6.87 6.10
N SER A 148 -13.92 -7.71 6.06
CA SER A 148 -12.74 -7.50 5.22
C SER A 148 -12.53 -8.62 4.21
N CYS A 149 -13.14 -9.79 4.42
CA CYS A 149 -12.82 -11.00 3.66
C CYS A 149 -11.28 -11.24 3.62
N ASP A 150 -10.58 -11.02 4.73
CA ASP A 150 -9.12 -11.10 4.78
C ASP A 150 -8.61 -12.45 4.27
N SER A 151 -7.67 -12.42 3.31
CA SER A 151 -7.21 -13.63 2.62
C SER A 151 -6.46 -14.61 3.54
N ARG A 152 -5.82 -14.14 4.62
CA ARG A 152 -5.14 -15.00 5.60
C ARG A 152 -6.17 -15.76 6.44
N ILE A 153 -7.22 -15.05 6.87
CA ILE A 153 -8.34 -15.64 7.62
C ILE A 153 -9.10 -16.62 6.73
N LEU A 154 -9.48 -16.22 5.50
CA LEU A 154 -10.16 -17.09 4.55
C LEU A 154 -9.35 -18.34 4.22
N ARG A 155 -8.02 -18.24 4.12
CA ARG A 155 -7.12 -19.38 3.92
C ARG A 155 -7.14 -20.34 5.11
N ARG A 156 -7.03 -19.83 6.35
CA ARG A 156 -7.13 -20.66 7.57
C ARG A 156 -8.52 -21.30 7.68
N LEU A 157 -9.57 -20.52 7.41
CA LEU A 157 -10.95 -20.98 7.51
C LEU A 157 -11.23 -22.05 6.46
N GLY A 158 -10.74 -21.88 5.24
CA GLY A 158 -10.86 -22.86 4.17
C GLY A 158 -10.20 -24.21 4.53
N ARG A 159 -9.04 -24.19 5.20
CA ARG A 159 -8.41 -25.43 5.71
C ARG A 159 -9.27 -26.18 6.73
N VAL A 160 -10.10 -25.46 7.49
CA VAL A 160 -11.03 -26.07 8.44
C VAL A 160 -12.30 -26.56 7.75
N LEU A 161 -12.88 -25.76 6.84
CA LEU A 161 -14.10 -26.13 6.13
C LEU A 161 -13.92 -27.36 5.22
N THR A 162 -12.73 -27.57 4.64
CA THR A 162 -12.43 -28.81 3.88
C THR A 162 -12.40 -30.08 4.74
N ARG A 163 -12.40 -29.94 6.07
CA ARG A 163 -12.42 -31.06 7.02
C ARG A 163 -13.82 -31.36 7.56
N LEU A 164 -14.84 -30.62 7.12
CA LEU A 164 -16.22 -30.93 7.45
C LEU A 164 -16.56 -32.33 6.95
N THR A 165 -17.08 -33.16 7.85
CA THR A 165 -17.59 -34.48 7.52
C THR A 165 -19.03 -34.32 7.06
N TYR A 166 -19.31 -34.76 5.84
CA TYR A 166 -20.64 -34.79 5.25
C TYR A 166 -21.25 -36.18 5.40
N VAL A 167 -22.50 -36.24 5.88
CA VAL A 167 -23.23 -37.48 6.08
C VAL A 167 -24.55 -37.41 5.32
N GLN A 168 -24.72 -38.27 4.32
CA GLN A 168 -25.89 -38.28 3.45
C GLN A 168 -27.14 -38.81 4.16
N SER A 169 -26.97 -39.84 4.98
CA SER A 169 -28.03 -40.51 5.73
C SER A 169 -27.47 -41.16 6.99
N GLU A 170 -28.34 -41.52 7.93
CA GLU A 170 -27.94 -42.16 9.20
C GLU A 170 -27.09 -43.42 9.00
N ASN A 171 -27.34 -44.18 7.94
CA ASN A 171 -26.56 -45.39 7.60
C ASN A 171 -25.11 -45.08 7.22
N THR A 172 -24.85 -43.89 6.68
CA THR A 172 -23.51 -43.42 6.30
C THR A 172 -22.76 -42.74 7.44
N LEU A 173 -23.37 -42.63 8.63
CA LEU A 173 -22.72 -42.06 9.80
C LEU A 173 -21.55 -42.96 10.26
N PRO A 174 -20.34 -42.40 10.46
CA PRO A 174 -19.19 -43.16 10.94
C PRO A 174 -19.49 -43.92 12.24
N ALA A 175 -18.98 -45.15 12.36
CA ALA A 175 -19.31 -46.03 13.47
C ALA A 175 -18.93 -45.44 14.84
N HIS A 176 -17.81 -44.73 14.93
CA HIS A 176 -17.35 -44.06 16.16
C HIS A 176 -18.17 -42.82 16.52
N MET A 177 -19.05 -42.37 15.63
CA MET A 177 -19.99 -41.26 15.85
C MET A 177 -21.42 -41.72 16.14
N LYS A 178 -21.71 -43.03 16.01
CA LYS A 178 -23.03 -43.57 16.38
C LYS A 178 -23.20 -43.51 17.90
N GLY A 179 -24.31 -42.92 18.36
CA GLY A 179 -24.61 -42.76 19.79
C GLY A 179 -23.87 -41.62 20.50
N ASN A 180 -23.00 -40.87 19.81
CA ASN A 180 -22.38 -39.67 20.38
C ASN A 180 -23.28 -38.44 20.14
N GLU A 181 -24.09 -38.11 21.15
CA GLU A 181 -25.01 -36.95 21.15
C GLU A 181 -24.29 -35.62 21.46
N GLU A 182 -23.06 -35.66 21.96
CA GLU A 182 -22.28 -34.45 22.27
C GLU A 182 -21.75 -33.75 21.01
N VAL A 183 -21.60 -34.48 19.91
CA VAL A 183 -21.15 -33.93 18.63
C VAL A 183 -22.31 -33.27 17.89
N ILE A 184 -22.25 -31.94 17.81
CA ILE A 184 -23.25 -31.14 17.11
C ILE A 184 -23.17 -31.40 15.61
N ARG A 185 -24.32 -31.73 15.03
CA ARG A 185 -24.51 -31.97 13.59
C ARG A 185 -25.47 -30.94 13.07
N ILE A 186 -25.09 -30.22 12.02
CA ILE A 186 -25.92 -29.18 11.42
C ILE A 186 -26.64 -29.80 10.19
N PRO A 187 -27.97 -29.95 10.23
CA PRO A 187 -28.75 -30.42 9.09
C PRO A 187 -28.68 -29.44 7.91
N MET A 188 -28.49 -29.96 6.70
CA MET A 188 -28.47 -29.14 5.50
C MET A 188 -29.84 -28.59 5.11
N ALA A 189 -30.92 -29.22 5.59
CA ALA A 189 -32.29 -28.70 5.43
C ALA A 189 -32.41 -27.25 5.92
N LEU A 190 -31.59 -26.83 6.90
CA LEU A 190 -31.56 -25.45 7.38
C LEU A 190 -31.19 -24.40 6.31
N ALA A 191 -30.71 -24.81 5.13
CA ALA A 191 -30.48 -23.93 3.99
C ALA A 191 -31.79 -23.49 3.30
N ASP A 192 -32.85 -24.28 3.47
CA ASP A 192 -34.14 -24.01 2.84
C ASP A 192 -34.83 -22.76 3.40
N ALA A 193 -35.68 -22.16 2.57
CA ALA A 193 -36.50 -21.02 2.96
C ALA A 193 -37.42 -21.31 4.15
N LYS A 194 -37.92 -22.55 4.29
CA LYS A 194 -38.77 -22.98 5.43
C LYS A 194 -38.07 -22.79 6.79
N TYR A 195 -36.75 -22.92 6.84
CA TYR A 195 -35.93 -22.73 8.04
C TYR A 195 -35.21 -21.38 8.05
N GLN A 196 -35.70 -20.41 7.28
CA GLN A 196 -35.15 -19.06 7.20
C GLN A 196 -33.67 -19.03 6.78
N ARG A 197 -33.21 -20.03 6.00
CA ARG A 197 -31.84 -20.11 5.47
C ARG A 197 -30.76 -19.99 6.55
N LYS A 198 -30.99 -20.59 7.72
CA LYS A 198 -30.10 -20.48 8.87
C LYS A 198 -28.80 -21.29 8.74
N PHE A 199 -28.69 -22.23 7.79
CA PHE A 199 -27.51 -23.10 7.64
C PHE A 199 -26.18 -22.34 7.64
N TRP A 200 -25.99 -21.41 6.69
CA TRP A 200 -24.76 -20.63 6.57
C TRP A 200 -24.55 -19.65 7.73
N ARG A 201 -25.62 -19.29 8.43
CA ARG A 201 -25.56 -18.41 9.59
C ARG A 201 -24.99 -19.11 10.81
N ILE A 202 -25.18 -20.43 10.94
CA ILE A 202 -24.74 -21.18 12.12
C ILE A 202 -23.57 -22.13 11.83
N LEU A 203 -23.14 -22.29 10.58
CA LEU A 203 -22.11 -23.27 10.20
C LEU A 203 -20.80 -23.12 11.01
N LEU A 204 -20.39 -21.87 11.30
CA LEU A 204 -19.16 -21.60 12.07
C LEU A 204 -19.24 -22.01 13.54
N HIS A 205 -20.43 -22.34 14.05
CA HIS A 205 -20.61 -22.95 15.37
C HIS A 205 -19.82 -24.25 15.52
N LEU A 206 -19.63 -25.00 14.42
CA LEU A 206 -18.83 -26.22 14.43
C LEU A 206 -17.35 -25.94 14.77
N ILE A 207 -16.84 -24.76 14.40
CA ILE A 207 -15.44 -24.38 14.60
C ILE A 207 -15.23 -23.75 15.98
N LEU A 208 -16.10 -22.79 16.31
CA LEU A 208 -16.12 -22.12 17.61
C LEU A 208 -17.59 -22.04 18.08
N PRO A 209 -17.96 -22.78 19.12
CA PRO A 209 -19.31 -22.77 19.66
C PRO A 209 -19.81 -21.36 19.95
N GLY A 210 -21.10 -21.17 19.69
CA GLY A 210 -21.78 -19.89 19.81
C GLY A 210 -21.62 -18.92 18.64
N THR A 211 -20.81 -19.24 17.64
CA THR A 211 -20.60 -18.32 16.50
C THR A 211 -21.81 -18.34 15.56
N MET A 212 -22.51 -17.20 15.47
CA MET A 212 -23.61 -16.97 14.56
C MET A 212 -23.36 -15.76 13.66
N LEU A 213 -23.49 -15.96 12.35
CA LEU A 213 -23.36 -14.93 11.33
C LEU A 213 -24.71 -14.27 11.01
N ALA A 214 -24.63 -13.01 10.61
CA ALA A 214 -25.73 -12.37 9.89
C ALA A 214 -25.87 -12.96 8.48
N ALA A 215 -26.99 -12.66 7.81
CA ALA A 215 -27.29 -13.22 6.49
C ALA A 215 -26.19 -12.93 5.44
N ARG A 216 -25.72 -11.68 5.34
CA ARG A 216 -24.67 -11.32 4.35
C ARG A 216 -23.33 -12.04 4.58
N PRO A 217 -22.73 -12.02 5.80
CA PRO A 217 -21.53 -12.83 6.06
C PRO A 217 -21.75 -14.34 5.85
N GLY A 218 -22.96 -14.86 6.13
CA GLY A 218 -23.34 -16.23 5.79
C GLY A 218 -23.30 -16.50 4.28
N ALA A 219 -23.84 -15.58 3.46
CA ALA A 219 -23.73 -15.69 2.00
C ALA A 219 -22.27 -15.58 1.50
N LEU A 220 -21.41 -14.80 2.14
CA LEU A 220 -19.97 -14.80 1.82
C LEU A 220 -19.29 -16.12 2.19
N LEU A 221 -19.73 -16.78 3.27
CA LEU A 221 -19.28 -18.13 3.63
C LEU A 221 -19.72 -19.17 2.58
N ALA A 222 -20.93 -19.03 2.04
CA ALA A 222 -21.41 -19.83 0.90
C ALA A 222 -20.53 -19.61 -0.34
N ALA A 223 -20.22 -18.35 -0.70
CA ALA A 223 -19.30 -18.03 -1.79
C ALA A 223 -17.91 -18.65 -1.59
N LEU A 224 -17.41 -18.65 -0.35
CA LEU A 224 -16.16 -19.33 0.01
C LEU A 224 -16.22 -20.84 -0.24
N SER A 225 -17.32 -21.50 0.13
CA SER A 225 -17.46 -22.95 -0.13
C SER A 225 -17.46 -23.30 -1.62
N LEU A 226 -18.06 -22.45 -2.48
CA LEU A 226 -18.04 -22.64 -3.93
C LEU A 226 -16.64 -22.44 -4.49
N ARG A 227 -15.96 -21.35 -4.08
CA ARG A 227 -14.57 -21.09 -4.47
C ARG A 227 -13.64 -22.24 -4.12
N MET A 228 -13.90 -22.92 -3.01
CA MET A 228 -13.11 -24.06 -2.55
C MET A 228 -13.52 -25.40 -3.19
N GLY A 229 -14.62 -25.45 -3.94
CA GLY A 229 -15.13 -26.67 -4.55
C GLY A 229 -15.69 -27.68 -3.55
N LEU A 230 -16.32 -27.23 -2.45
CA LEU A 230 -16.95 -28.11 -1.46
C LEU A 230 -18.25 -28.70 -2.03
N LYS A 231 -18.10 -29.76 -2.85
CA LYS A 231 -19.18 -30.37 -3.63
C LYS A 231 -20.46 -30.69 -2.85
N PRO A 232 -20.43 -31.24 -1.61
CA PRO A 232 -21.66 -31.52 -0.87
C PRO A 232 -22.45 -30.26 -0.46
N LEU A 233 -21.81 -29.09 -0.43
CA LEU A 233 -22.41 -27.83 -0.04
C LEU A 233 -22.84 -26.97 -1.23
N THR A 234 -22.57 -27.40 -2.46
CA THR A 234 -22.77 -26.59 -3.68
C THR A 234 -24.21 -26.12 -3.84
N GLU A 235 -25.20 -27.01 -3.71
CA GLU A 235 -26.61 -26.64 -3.89
C GLU A 235 -27.08 -25.64 -2.82
N ALA A 236 -26.75 -25.90 -1.55
CA ALA A 236 -27.07 -24.98 -0.45
C ALA A 236 -26.37 -23.62 -0.60
N ALA A 237 -25.17 -23.59 -1.20
CA ALA A 237 -24.45 -22.35 -1.46
C ALA A 237 -25.07 -21.56 -2.63
N ASP A 238 -25.44 -22.25 -3.72
CA ASP A 238 -26.10 -21.63 -4.87
C ASP A 238 -27.42 -20.99 -4.46
N GLN A 239 -28.26 -21.70 -3.68
CA GLN A 239 -29.53 -21.18 -3.18
C GLN A 239 -29.35 -19.91 -2.34
N GLU A 240 -28.33 -19.86 -1.48
CA GLU A 240 -28.05 -18.70 -0.64
C GLU A 240 -27.57 -17.50 -1.47
N LEU A 241 -26.69 -17.73 -2.45
CA LEU A 241 -26.15 -16.66 -3.30
C LEU A 241 -27.19 -16.12 -4.27
N LEU A 242 -28.04 -16.97 -4.85
CA LEU A 242 -29.17 -16.55 -5.69
C LEU A 242 -30.15 -15.65 -4.93
N PHE A 243 -30.38 -15.92 -3.63
CA PHE A 243 -31.20 -15.07 -2.76
C PHE A 243 -30.57 -13.69 -2.49
N PHE A 244 -29.25 -13.57 -2.63
CA PHE A 244 -28.50 -12.33 -2.48
C PHE A 244 -28.22 -11.60 -3.80
N SER A 245 -28.63 -12.15 -4.94
CA SER A 245 -28.30 -11.63 -6.28
C SER A 245 -28.45 -10.12 -6.47
N LYS A 246 -29.55 -9.54 -5.97
CA LYS A 246 -29.85 -8.10 -6.09
C LYS A 246 -29.45 -7.26 -4.86
N LYS A 247 -28.75 -7.84 -3.88
CA LYS A 247 -28.45 -7.23 -2.58
C LYS A 247 -27.00 -6.80 -2.42
N TRP A 248 -26.11 -7.22 -3.32
CA TRP A 248 -24.67 -6.96 -3.22
C TRP A 248 -24.30 -5.50 -3.53
N ASN A 249 -24.93 -4.89 -4.54
CA ASN A 249 -24.66 -3.51 -4.94
C ASN A 249 -25.40 -2.50 -4.04
N ASN A 250 -25.03 -2.47 -2.76
CA ASN A 250 -25.60 -1.59 -1.75
C ASN A 250 -24.50 -0.75 -1.08
N LEU A 251 -24.61 0.58 -1.15
CA LEU A 251 -23.67 1.51 -0.51
C LEU A 251 -23.87 1.63 1.01
N ASP A 252 -25.04 1.26 1.52
CA ASP A 252 -25.31 1.24 2.97
C ASP A 252 -24.52 0.14 3.70
N ILE A 253 -23.81 -0.71 2.94
CA ILE A 253 -22.95 -1.77 3.45
C ILE A 253 -21.52 -1.55 2.93
N PRO A 254 -20.73 -0.66 3.57
CA PRO A 254 -19.36 -0.35 3.17
C PRO A 254 -18.46 -1.57 3.06
N GLU A 255 -18.69 -2.60 3.87
CA GLU A 255 -17.92 -3.84 3.93
C GLU A 255 -17.98 -4.65 2.63
N THR A 256 -18.94 -4.40 1.74
CA THR A 256 -18.96 -5.06 0.41
C THR A 256 -17.90 -4.49 -0.51
N TRP A 257 -17.57 -3.22 -0.33
CA TRP A 257 -16.71 -2.46 -1.23
C TRP A 257 -15.24 -2.60 -0.86
N ASN A 258 -14.78 -3.84 -0.83
CA ASN A 258 -13.37 -4.20 -0.73
C ASN A 258 -13.01 -5.27 -1.78
N ALA A 259 -11.75 -5.26 -2.24
CA ALA A 259 -11.34 -6.11 -3.36
C ALA A 259 -11.46 -7.61 -3.05
N SER A 260 -11.22 -8.02 -1.81
CA SER A 260 -11.30 -9.44 -1.41
C SER A 260 -12.72 -9.98 -1.47
N CYS A 261 -13.70 -9.24 -0.93
CA CYS A 261 -15.10 -9.65 -0.98
C CYS A 261 -15.65 -9.62 -2.41
N LEU A 262 -15.39 -8.55 -3.18
CA LEU A 262 -15.83 -8.50 -4.59
C LEU A 262 -15.19 -9.62 -5.43
N SER A 263 -13.90 -9.92 -5.20
CA SER A 263 -13.23 -11.05 -5.86
C SER A 263 -13.89 -12.39 -5.51
N LEU A 264 -14.22 -12.61 -4.24
CA LEU A 264 -14.89 -13.82 -3.79
C LEU A 264 -16.26 -14.01 -4.46
N LEU A 265 -17.05 -12.95 -4.58
CA LEU A 265 -18.34 -12.97 -5.29
C LEU A 265 -18.17 -13.26 -6.78
N LEU A 266 -17.20 -12.61 -7.44
CA LEU A 266 -16.89 -12.87 -8.85
C LEU A 266 -16.39 -14.31 -9.08
N ASP A 267 -15.66 -14.90 -8.12
CA ASP A 267 -15.21 -16.29 -8.21
C ASP A 267 -16.40 -17.26 -8.10
N ALA A 268 -17.30 -17.01 -7.16
CA ALA A 268 -18.51 -17.82 -6.97
C ALA A 268 -19.47 -17.72 -8.16
N ASP A 269 -19.69 -16.51 -8.69
CA ASP A 269 -20.49 -16.28 -9.90
C ASP A 269 -19.89 -17.00 -11.12
N ARG A 270 -18.57 -16.89 -11.34
CA ARG A 270 -17.88 -17.59 -12.43
C ARG A 270 -18.01 -19.11 -12.33
N ASP A 271 -17.88 -19.67 -11.13
CA ASP A 271 -18.05 -21.10 -10.88
C ASP A 271 -19.47 -21.57 -11.21
N TYR A 272 -20.49 -20.85 -10.72
CA TYR A 272 -21.89 -21.15 -10.99
C TYR A 272 -22.21 -21.09 -12.49
N GLU A 273 -21.82 -20.01 -13.17
CA GLU A 273 -22.06 -19.82 -14.60
C GLU A 273 -21.35 -20.88 -15.46
N LYS A 274 -20.14 -21.29 -15.06
CA LYS A 274 -19.43 -22.41 -15.69
C LYS A 274 -20.20 -23.71 -15.54
N ARG A 275 -20.66 -24.06 -14.33
CA ARG A 275 -21.45 -25.26 -14.07
C ARG A 275 -22.78 -25.27 -14.82
N VAL A 276 -23.41 -24.11 -14.99
CA VAL A 276 -24.62 -23.95 -15.80
C VAL A 276 -24.33 -24.22 -17.28
N THR A 277 -23.23 -23.67 -17.80
CA THR A 277 -22.81 -23.86 -19.20
C THR A 277 -22.46 -25.33 -19.49
N GLU A 278 -21.83 -26.01 -18.53
CA GLU A 278 -21.49 -27.44 -18.61
C GLU A 278 -22.68 -28.38 -18.38
N GLY A 279 -23.86 -27.85 -18.02
CA GLY A 279 -25.06 -28.64 -17.75
C GLY A 279 -25.05 -29.39 -16.41
N VAL A 280 -24.12 -29.08 -15.52
CA VAL A 280 -24.01 -29.69 -14.17
C VAL A 280 -25.04 -29.09 -13.22
N THR A 281 -25.34 -27.80 -13.38
CA THR A 281 -26.32 -27.06 -12.56
C THR A 281 -27.37 -26.46 -13.48
N HIS A 282 -28.65 -26.58 -13.11
CA HIS A 282 -29.75 -25.99 -13.87
C HIS A 282 -30.26 -24.74 -13.16
N ARG A 283 -30.49 -23.67 -13.91
CA ARG A 283 -31.12 -22.48 -13.35
C ARG A 283 -32.58 -22.80 -12.99
N HIS A 284 -33.03 -22.34 -11.83
CA HIS A 284 -34.45 -22.42 -11.46
C HIS A 284 -35.34 -21.52 -12.33
N SER A 285 -34.77 -20.47 -12.93
CA SER A 285 -35.42 -19.60 -13.92
C SER A 285 -34.39 -19.06 -14.90
N HIS A 286 -34.81 -18.65 -16.10
CA HIS A 286 -33.91 -18.08 -17.13
C HIS A 286 -33.03 -16.95 -16.58
N ASP A 287 -33.58 -16.10 -15.70
CA ASP A 287 -32.90 -14.92 -15.16
C ASP A 287 -32.13 -15.18 -13.83
N ALA A 288 -32.11 -16.42 -13.33
CA ALA A 288 -31.48 -16.73 -12.05
C ALA A 288 -29.95 -16.72 -12.17
N CYS A 289 -29.32 -15.66 -11.68
CA CYS A 289 -27.87 -15.45 -11.66
C CYS A 289 -27.40 -15.03 -10.26
N ILE A 290 -26.14 -15.32 -9.92
CA ILE A 290 -25.53 -14.87 -8.66
C ILE A 290 -25.24 -13.37 -8.72
N LEU A 291 -24.69 -12.89 -9.84
CA LEU A 291 -24.53 -11.47 -10.13
C LEU A 291 -25.28 -11.11 -11.40
N SER A 292 -25.95 -9.95 -11.40
CA SER A 292 -26.46 -9.36 -12.63
C SER A 292 -25.31 -9.01 -13.57
N GLU A 293 -25.55 -8.96 -14.88
CA GLU A 293 -24.49 -8.60 -15.85
C GLU A 293 -23.85 -7.23 -15.53
N GLY A 294 -24.67 -6.25 -15.13
CA GLY A 294 -24.18 -4.94 -14.72
C GLY A 294 -23.32 -5.00 -13.45
N ASP A 295 -23.74 -5.74 -12.41
CA ASP A 295 -22.96 -5.88 -11.18
C ASP A 295 -21.65 -6.66 -11.43
N ARG A 296 -21.70 -7.70 -12.26
CA ARG A 296 -20.53 -8.47 -12.67
C ARG A 296 -19.49 -7.58 -13.33
N GLN A 297 -19.90 -6.76 -14.30
CA GLN A 297 -19.01 -5.82 -14.98
C GLN A 297 -18.47 -4.76 -14.03
N LEU A 298 -19.34 -4.14 -13.21
CA LEU A 298 -18.95 -3.14 -12.22
C LEU A 298 -17.93 -3.69 -11.22
N PHE A 299 -18.21 -4.84 -10.61
CA PHE A 299 -17.35 -5.45 -9.62
C PHE A 299 -16.01 -5.87 -10.24
N LYS A 300 -16.03 -6.42 -11.45
CA LYS A 300 -14.81 -6.75 -12.19
C LYS A 300 -13.96 -5.50 -12.43
N THR A 301 -14.54 -4.41 -12.95
CA THR A 301 -13.82 -3.16 -13.20
C THR A 301 -13.18 -2.59 -11.93
N LEU A 302 -13.91 -2.60 -10.80
CA LEU A 302 -13.39 -2.13 -9.52
C LEU A 302 -12.27 -3.02 -8.97
N VAL A 303 -12.43 -4.36 -9.07
CA VAL A 303 -11.40 -5.32 -8.64
C VAL A 303 -10.15 -5.18 -9.49
N ASP A 304 -10.28 -5.12 -10.81
CA ASP A 304 -9.16 -4.95 -11.74
C ASP A 304 -8.45 -3.61 -11.48
N TYR A 305 -9.21 -2.53 -11.26
CA TYR A 305 -8.66 -1.21 -10.93
C TYR A 305 -7.85 -1.26 -9.64
N LYS A 306 -8.40 -1.86 -8.57
CA LYS A 306 -7.71 -1.95 -7.29
C LYS A 306 -6.49 -2.85 -7.35
N LEU A 307 -6.56 -3.96 -8.10
CA LEU A 307 -5.42 -4.85 -8.30
C LEU A 307 -4.33 -4.21 -9.14
N LEU A 308 -4.68 -3.41 -10.14
CA LEU A 308 -3.72 -2.59 -10.88
C LEU A 308 -3.02 -1.60 -9.95
N GLU A 309 -3.78 -0.87 -9.13
CA GLU A 309 -3.23 0.06 -8.14
C GLU A 309 -2.26 -0.64 -7.17
N LEU A 310 -2.62 -1.83 -6.70
CA LEU A 310 -1.78 -2.65 -5.82
C LEU A 310 -0.55 -3.25 -6.52
N ASN A 311 -0.52 -3.29 -7.85
CA ASN A 311 0.61 -3.80 -8.65
C ASN A 311 1.41 -2.68 -9.34
N LEU A 312 1.19 -1.41 -8.99
CA LEU A 312 1.94 -0.30 -9.58
C LEU A 312 3.45 -0.41 -9.33
N ASN A 313 3.84 -0.99 -8.19
CA ASN A 313 5.25 -1.18 -7.82
C ASN A 313 5.78 -2.59 -8.14
N THR A 314 5.00 -3.41 -8.85
CA THR A 314 5.45 -4.75 -9.26
C THR A 314 6.65 -4.63 -10.21
N THR A 315 7.61 -5.51 -10.04
CA THR A 315 8.83 -5.57 -10.87
C THR A 315 8.46 -6.03 -12.27
N LEU A 316 8.73 -5.17 -13.25
CA LEU A 316 8.55 -5.40 -14.67
C LEU A 316 9.92 -5.38 -15.35
N GLN A 317 10.12 -6.24 -16.35
CA GLN A 317 11.38 -6.33 -17.10
C GLN A 317 11.23 -5.64 -18.45
N ALA A 318 11.85 -4.48 -18.60
CA ALA A 318 11.87 -3.72 -19.84
C ALA A 318 13.20 -3.93 -20.58
N LYS A 319 13.16 -4.06 -21.90
CA LYS A 319 14.33 -4.14 -22.76
C LYS A 319 14.61 -2.78 -23.37
N LEU A 320 15.82 -2.27 -23.14
CA LEU A 320 16.27 -0.95 -23.59
C LEU A 320 17.55 -1.04 -24.42
N GLY A 321 17.77 -0.03 -25.24
CA GLY A 321 19.09 0.23 -25.81
C GLY A 321 20.09 0.53 -24.68
N TRP A 322 21.24 -0.14 -24.71
CA TRP A 322 22.26 -0.04 -23.66
C TRP A 322 22.72 1.40 -23.42
N HIS A 323 23.08 1.71 -22.17
CA HIS A 323 23.58 3.00 -21.74
C HIS A 323 25.10 2.92 -21.51
N PRO A 324 25.93 3.57 -22.34
CA PRO A 324 27.38 3.54 -22.17
C PRO A 324 27.83 4.40 -20.98
N GLU A 325 28.41 3.76 -19.96
CA GLU A 325 29.09 4.42 -18.85
C GLU A 325 30.61 4.30 -19.04
N LYS A 326 31.23 5.35 -19.63
CA LYS A 326 32.66 5.38 -20.02
C LYS A 326 33.11 4.06 -20.68
N SER A 327 32.26 3.53 -21.54
CA SER A 327 32.38 2.18 -22.09
C SER A 327 33.23 2.15 -23.35
N LYS A 328 34.04 1.11 -23.52
CA LYS A 328 34.94 0.98 -24.67
C LYS A 328 34.28 0.30 -25.89
N VAL A 329 34.18 0.99 -27.02
CA VAL A 329 33.56 0.52 -28.28
C VAL A 329 34.29 1.15 -29.46
N ALA A 330 34.29 0.50 -30.63
CA ALA A 330 34.81 1.07 -31.87
C ALA A 330 34.36 2.53 -32.11
N LEU A 331 35.26 3.38 -32.60
CA LEU A 331 35.01 4.82 -32.84
C LEU A 331 33.87 5.06 -33.84
N GLY A 332 33.61 4.09 -34.71
CA GLY A 332 32.73 4.27 -35.87
C GLY A 332 33.37 5.22 -36.89
N PRO A 333 32.59 5.73 -37.86
CA PRO A 333 33.12 6.60 -38.91
C PRO A 333 33.99 7.73 -38.37
N VAL A 334 35.16 7.95 -38.99
CA VAL A 334 36.13 8.97 -38.60
C VAL A 334 36.35 9.99 -39.71
N VAL A 335 36.69 11.23 -39.34
CA VAL A 335 37.04 12.33 -40.22
C VAL A 335 38.33 12.97 -39.73
N ILE A 336 39.25 13.29 -40.64
CA ILE A 336 40.49 14.01 -40.30
C ILE A 336 40.15 15.48 -40.01
N CYS A 337 40.42 15.93 -38.79
CA CYS A 337 40.17 17.32 -38.39
C CYS A 337 41.11 18.28 -39.11
N LYS A 338 40.58 19.34 -39.74
CA LYS A 338 41.39 20.36 -40.44
C LYS A 338 42.31 21.18 -39.53
N SER A 339 41.99 21.27 -38.23
CA SER A 339 42.74 22.10 -37.27
C SER A 339 43.83 21.32 -36.53
N CYS A 340 43.55 20.12 -36.02
CA CYS A 340 44.54 19.33 -35.28
C CYS A 340 45.12 18.15 -36.07
N SER A 341 44.69 17.95 -37.33
CA SER A 341 45.16 16.90 -38.24
C SER A 341 44.99 15.44 -37.77
N PHE A 342 44.36 15.21 -36.62
CA PHE A 342 44.04 13.88 -36.12
C PHE A 342 42.71 13.35 -36.67
N PRO A 343 42.58 12.03 -36.90
CA PRO A 343 41.31 11.38 -37.16
C PRO A 343 40.40 11.44 -35.92
N ARG A 344 39.15 11.88 -36.11
CA ARG A 344 38.16 12.03 -35.04
C ARG A 344 36.86 11.33 -35.40
N SER A 345 36.23 10.71 -34.41
CA SER A 345 34.86 10.19 -34.58
C SER A 345 33.92 11.30 -35.05
N VAL A 346 33.05 10.98 -36.02
CA VAL A 346 32.00 11.89 -36.51
C VAL A 346 31.12 12.46 -35.39
N THR A 347 31.03 11.74 -34.27
CA THR A 347 30.21 12.10 -33.10
C THR A 347 30.65 13.39 -32.39
N ILE A 348 31.89 13.84 -32.61
CA ILE A 348 32.43 15.07 -32.03
C ILE A 348 32.83 16.11 -33.08
N MET A 349 32.50 15.87 -34.35
CA MET A 349 32.84 16.81 -35.41
C MET A 349 31.92 18.03 -35.37
N GLY A 350 32.49 19.23 -35.42
CA GLY A 350 31.78 20.50 -35.40
C GLY A 350 31.38 20.96 -36.80
N ARG A 351 31.50 22.27 -37.08
CA ARG A 351 31.30 22.83 -38.42
C ARG A 351 32.62 22.83 -39.20
N ASP A 352 32.54 22.93 -40.53
CA ASP A 352 33.66 23.17 -41.44
C ASP A 352 34.82 22.14 -41.42
N GLY A 353 34.60 20.96 -40.83
CA GLY A 353 35.62 19.91 -40.71
C GLY A 353 36.54 20.08 -39.50
N VAL A 354 36.13 20.87 -38.50
CA VAL A 354 36.87 21.09 -37.25
C VAL A 354 36.17 20.34 -36.12
N CYS A 355 36.92 19.53 -35.37
CA CYS A 355 36.36 18.79 -34.23
C CYS A 355 36.03 19.71 -33.04
N GLY A 356 35.11 19.29 -32.19
CA GLY A 356 34.65 20.03 -31.01
C GLY A 356 35.67 20.19 -29.89
N LEU A 357 36.87 19.61 -30.04
CA LEU A 357 38.02 19.80 -29.13
C LEU A 357 38.97 20.92 -29.61
N CYS A 358 38.83 21.38 -30.85
CA CYS A 358 39.59 22.51 -31.39
C CYS A 358 38.81 23.81 -31.21
N PRO A 359 39.49 24.98 -31.21
CA PRO A 359 38.82 26.27 -31.20
C PRO A 359 37.87 26.38 -32.38
N GLN A 360 36.65 26.80 -32.08
CA GLN A 360 35.65 27.13 -33.09
C GLN A 360 35.56 28.66 -33.19
N MET A 361 35.17 29.18 -34.35
CA MET A 361 34.84 30.60 -34.50
C MET A 361 33.48 30.87 -33.85
N CYS A 362 33.42 30.80 -32.52
CA CYS A 362 32.19 30.95 -31.73
C CYS A 362 32.49 31.72 -30.43
N ASN A 363 31.65 32.71 -30.12
CA ASN A 363 31.80 33.57 -28.94
C ASN A 363 31.19 32.96 -27.65
N CYS A 364 30.99 31.64 -27.58
CA CYS A 364 30.42 31.01 -26.38
C CYS A 364 31.49 30.70 -25.32
N ASN A 365 31.10 30.69 -24.04
CA ASN A 365 32.00 30.41 -22.91
C ASN A 365 32.71 29.04 -23.01
N ILE A 366 32.16 28.10 -23.80
CA ILE A 366 32.72 26.76 -24.01
C ILE A 366 33.85 26.75 -25.05
N CYS A 367 33.86 27.69 -26.00
CA CYS A 367 34.88 27.80 -27.03
C CYS A 367 36.05 28.72 -26.66
N GLN A 368 36.05 29.30 -25.45
CA GLN A 368 37.17 30.11 -24.98
C GLN A 368 38.42 29.24 -24.81
N PRO A 369 39.63 29.76 -25.09
CA PRO A 369 40.87 29.01 -24.90
C PRO A 369 41.04 28.59 -23.44
N PHE A 370 41.43 27.33 -23.21
CA PHE A 370 41.78 26.79 -21.90
C PHE A 370 43.29 26.51 -21.85
N GLU A 371 43.90 26.57 -20.66
CA GLU A 371 45.35 26.34 -20.50
C GLU A 371 45.80 24.92 -20.92
N ASP A 372 44.91 23.92 -20.84
CA ASP A 372 45.17 22.51 -21.12
C ASP A 372 44.80 22.08 -22.56
N GLU A 373 44.62 23.03 -23.48
CA GLU A 373 44.04 22.76 -24.80
C GLU A 373 44.87 21.78 -25.65
N LYS A 374 46.20 21.91 -25.64
CA LYS A 374 47.09 21.00 -26.36
C LYS A 374 46.93 19.56 -25.85
N LEU A 375 46.89 19.39 -24.53
CA LEU A 375 46.71 18.09 -23.88
C LEU A 375 45.37 17.47 -24.29
N ARG A 376 44.26 18.25 -24.28
CA ARG A 376 42.94 17.78 -24.72
C ARG A 376 42.92 17.31 -26.18
N ARG A 377 43.69 17.97 -27.05
CA ARG A 377 43.80 17.61 -28.47
C ARG A 377 44.66 16.37 -28.71
N GLU A 378 45.67 16.10 -27.88
CA GLU A 378 46.59 14.97 -28.10
C GLU A 378 46.25 13.72 -27.27
N THR A 379 45.34 13.83 -26.29
CA THR A 379 44.97 12.71 -25.42
C THR A 379 44.19 11.62 -26.16
N ASN A 380 44.61 10.35 -25.98
CA ASN A 380 43.96 9.14 -26.49
C ASN A 380 43.59 9.20 -27.98
N VAL A 381 44.47 9.76 -28.81
CA VAL A 381 44.34 9.74 -30.27
C VAL A 381 45.69 9.48 -30.92
N ARG A 382 45.67 8.79 -32.07
CA ARG A 382 46.84 8.54 -32.92
C ARG A 382 46.52 8.85 -34.38
N ALA A 383 47.56 9.05 -35.18
CA ALA A 383 47.40 9.35 -36.61
C ALA A 383 46.84 8.16 -37.43
N ASP A 384 46.96 6.94 -36.92
CA ASP A 384 46.48 5.68 -37.52
C ASP A 384 45.12 5.22 -36.98
N ASP A 385 44.48 6.00 -36.09
CA ASP A 385 43.16 5.66 -35.58
C ASP A 385 42.12 5.64 -36.72
N ASN A 386 41.28 4.63 -36.71
CA ASN A 386 40.28 4.38 -37.72
C ASN A 386 38.94 3.96 -37.09
N GLU A 387 37.97 3.61 -37.92
CA GLU A 387 36.62 3.27 -37.48
C GLU A 387 36.53 2.07 -36.53
N LYS A 388 37.55 1.19 -36.55
CA LYS A 388 37.65 0.01 -35.70
C LYS A 388 38.43 0.26 -34.42
N THR A 389 39.17 1.37 -34.33
CA THR A 389 39.89 1.74 -33.11
C THR A 389 38.91 1.87 -31.95
N GLU A 390 39.28 1.36 -30.79
CA GLU A 390 38.45 1.39 -29.61
C GLU A 390 38.48 2.78 -28.95
N GLY A 391 37.31 3.41 -28.82
CA GLY A 391 37.12 4.70 -28.15
C GLY A 391 36.23 4.57 -26.91
N THR A 392 36.24 5.62 -26.07
CA THR A 392 35.37 5.67 -24.89
C THR A 392 34.05 6.34 -25.25
N TRP A 393 32.93 5.67 -25.04
CA TRP A 393 31.59 6.16 -25.33
C TRP A 393 30.85 6.54 -24.06
N VAL A 394 30.04 7.59 -24.18
CA VAL A 394 29.08 8.02 -23.16
C VAL A 394 27.78 8.48 -23.81
N GLU A 395 26.72 8.65 -23.02
CA GLU A 395 25.43 9.15 -23.48
C GLU A 395 25.14 10.55 -22.96
N CYS A 396 24.62 11.42 -23.81
CA CYS A 396 24.24 12.77 -23.41
C CYS A 396 23.12 12.76 -22.36
N PHE A 397 23.34 13.48 -21.26
CA PHE A 397 22.39 13.60 -20.16
C PHE A 397 21.21 14.56 -20.47
N THR A 398 21.22 15.28 -21.58
CA THR A 398 20.06 16.11 -21.99
C THR A 398 18.88 15.20 -22.37
N PRO A 399 17.70 15.32 -21.71
CA PRO A 399 16.54 14.42 -21.92
C PRO A 399 16.05 14.36 -23.37
N THR A 400 16.02 15.49 -24.07
CA THR A 400 15.60 15.57 -25.49
C THR A 400 16.65 15.00 -26.46
N CYS A 401 17.89 14.85 -26.02
CA CYS A 401 19.00 14.39 -26.86
C CYS A 401 19.23 12.88 -26.71
N ARG A 402 19.70 12.44 -25.53
CA ARG A 402 20.09 11.04 -25.22
C ARG A 402 21.00 10.37 -26.26
N ALA A 403 21.67 11.15 -27.11
CA ALA A 403 22.54 10.63 -28.13
C ALA A 403 23.92 10.27 -27.57
N GLN A 404 24.50 9.20 -28.10
CA GLN A 404 25.79 8.68 -27.71
C GLN A 404 26.90 9.32 -28.55
N TYR A 405 28.04 9.56 -27.92
CA TYR A 405 29.20 10.18 -28.53
C TYR A 405 30.51 9.72 -27.87
N VAL A 406 31.61 9.91 -28.58
CA VAL A 406 32.95 9.54 -28.11
C VAL A 406 33.54 10.63 -27.21
N VAL A 407 34.21 10.22 -26.14
CA VAL A 407 35.00 11.05 -25.24
C VAL A 407 36.45 10.60 -25.29
N TYR A 408 37.34 11.51 -25.69
CA TYR A 408 38.77 11.24 -25.80
C TYR A 408 39.49 11.34 -24.44
N ASN A 409 39.02 12.17 -23.51
CA ASN A 409 39.60 12.28 -22.16
C ASN A 409 38.56 11.91 -21.08
N PRO A 410 38.35 10.60 -20.81
CA PRO A 410 37.33 10.14 -19.87
C PRO A 410 37.65 10.46 -18.40
N ASP A 411 38.92 10.60 -18.03
CA ASP A 411 39.35 10.92 -16.66
C ASP A 411 39.02 12.37 -16.28
N SER A 412 38.95 13.26 -17.27
CA SER A 412 38.51 14.64 -17.07
C SER A 412 36.99 14.81 -17.07
N LEU A 413 36.22 13.76 -17.38
CA LEU A 413 34.76 13.79 -17.33
C LEU A 413 34.26 13.49 -15.91
N ASN A 414 34.20 14.55 -15.09
CA ASN A 414 33.76 14.53 -13.68
C ASN A 414 32.36 15.12 -13.46
N VAL A 415 31.61 15.36 -14.55
CA VAL A 415 30.24 15.89 -14.54
C VAL A 415 29.35 15.03 -15.42
N ARG A 416 28.02 15.21 -15.30
CA ARG A 416 27.06 14.53 -16.16
C ARG A 416 27.41 14.76 -17.66
N PRO A 417 27.50 13.71 -18.49
CA PRO A 417 27.96 13.88 -19.85
C PRO A 417 27.01 14.76 -20.68
N LYS A 418 27.55 15.67 -21.47
CA LYS A 418 26.80 16.52 -22.41
C LYS A 418 27.55 16.57 -23.74
N CYS A 419 26.89 16.22 -24.84
CA CYS A 419 27.53 16.19 -26.15
C CYS A 419 27.93 17.60 -26.61
N TYR A 420 28.84 17.67 -27.60
CA TYR A 420 29.28 18.93 -28.20
C TYR A 420 28.09 19.84 -28.56
N TYR A 421 27.08 19.32 -29.25
CA TYR A 421 25.94 20.12 -29.70
C TYR A 421 25.08 20.69 -28.57
N CYS A 422 24.73 19.87 -27.58
CA CYS A 422 23.95 20.34 -26.44
C CYS A 422 24.74 21.31 -25.54
N ARG A 423 26.08 21.29 -25.59
CA ARG A 423 26.89 22.32 -24.93
C ARG A 423 26.78 23.67 -25.66
N HIS A 424 26.77 23.66 -27.00
CA HIS A 424 26.84 24.89 -27.80
C HIS A 424 25.49 25.47 -28.22
N SER A 425 24.38 24.75 -28.04
CA SER A 425 23.06 25.23 -28.45
C SER A 425 22.27 25.85 -27.30
N SER A 426 21.67 27.01 -27.57
CA SER A 426 20.51 27.54 -26.84
C SER A 426 19.18 27.16 -27.50
N SER A 427 19.17 26.61 -28.73
CA SER A 427 17.91 26.28 -29.46
C SER A 427 18.02 25.28 -30.64
N ALA A 428 19.18 24.70 -30.94
CA ALA A 428 19.33 23.70 -32.02
C ALA A 428 19.47 22.27 -31.45
N ASN A 429 18.63 21.35 -31.93
CA ASN A 429 18.68 19.93 -31.60
C ASN A 429 20.01 19.30 -32.07
N ALA A 430 20.60 18.44 -31.25
CA ALA A 430 21.81 17.71 -31.64
C ALA A 430 21.52 16.80 -32.84
N PRO A 431 22.38 16.73 -33.86
CA PRO A 431 22.16 15.87 -35.01
C PRO A 431 22.48 14.42 -34.64
N TRP A 432 21.48 13.56 -34.70
CA TRP A 432 21.65 12.13 -34.42
C TRP A 432 20.99 11.28 -35.49
N VAL A 433 21.45 10.04 -35.60
CA VAL A 433 20.80 8.96 -36.34
C VAL A 433 20.47 7.84 -35.35
N GLU A 434 19.29 7.25 -35.50
CA GLU A 434 18.83 6.14 -34.68
C GLU A 434 19.28 4.79 -35.27
N CYS A 435 19.82 3.92 -34.42
CA CYS A 435 20.22 2.58 -34.82
C CYS A 435 18.99 1.67 -35.05
N SER A 436 18.91 1.03 -36.21
CA SER A 436 17.83 0.10 -36.57
C SER A 436 17.70 -1.15 -35.70
N GLN A 437 18.74 -1.49 -34.92
CA GLN A 437 18.77 -2.68 -34.07
C GLN A 437 18.48 -2.38 -32.59
N CYS A 438 19.18 -1.41 -31.98
CA CYS A 438 19.02 -1.10 -30.55
C CYS A 438 18.26 0.19 -30.26
N LEU A 439 17.87 0.94 -31.30
CA LEU A 439 17.19 2.24 -31.22
C LEU A 439 17.98 3.32 -30.44
N ASN A 440 19.27 3.10 -30.15
CA ASN A 440 20.10 4.14 -29.59
C ASN A 440 20.39 5.22 -30.64
N ARG A 441 20.35 6.47 -30.21
CA ARG A 441 20.72 7.64 -31.01
C ARG A 441 22.23 7.83 -30.97
N ILE A 442 22.85 7.98 -32.13
CA ILE A 442 24.28 8.26 -32.28
C ILE A 442 24.44 9.63 -32.89
N ILE A 443 25.30 10.49 -32.33
CA ILE A 443 25.58 11.79 -32.95
C ILE A 443 26.22 11.55 -34.31
N TRP A 444 25.57 12.00 -35.38
CA TRP A 444 26.11 11.92 -36.74
C TRP A 444 25.58 13.07 -37.59
N PRO A 445 26.35 14.16 -37.74
CA PRO A 445 25.92 15.33 -38.48
C PRO A 445 25.77 15.04 -39.97
N LYS A 446 24.73 15.59 -40.60
CA LYS A 446 24.42 15.38 -42.03
C LYS A 446 25.58 15.72 -42.97
N ALA A 447 26.41 16.71 -42.61
CA ALA A 447 27.59 17.10 -43.38
C ALA A 447 28.68 16.01 -43.46
N TYR A 448 28.62 15.00 -42.58
CA TYR A 448 29.58 13.89 -42.51
C TYR A 448 28.93 12.54 -42.83
N GLN A 449 27.69 12.53 -43.32
CA GLN A 449 27.03 11.31 -43.77
C GLN A 449 27.40 11.04 -45.24
N PRO A 450 27.62 9.77 -45.65
CA PRO A 450 27.77 9.40 -47.04
C PRO A 450 26.57 9.86 -47.90
N SER A 451 26.78 10.09 -49.20
CA SER A 451 25.71 10.53 -50.10
C SER A 451 24.61 9.48 -50.30
N ASP A 452 24.95 8.21 -50.13
CA ASP A 452 24.11 7.01 -50.21
C ASP A 452 23.64 6.53 -48.82
N PHE A 453 23.77 7.38 -47.79
CA PHE A 453 23.41 7.02 -46.42
C PHE A 453 21.91 6.73 -46.27
N ASP A 454 21.59 5.52 -45.82
CA ASP A 454 20.25 5.11 -45.44
C ASP A 454 20.13 5.01 -43.92
N ALA A 455 19.33 5.90 -43.34
CA ALA A 455 19.08 5.93 -41.90
C ALA A 455 18.32 4.68 -41.40
N ALA A 456 17.49 4.06 -42.24
CA ALA A 456 16.67 2.91 -41.85
C ALA A 456 17.49 1.63 -41.65
N SER A 457 18.61 1.49 -42.36
CA SER A 457 19.52 0.33 -42.24
C SER A 457 20.71 0.58 -41.31
N PHE A 458 20.88 1.79 -40.78
CA PHE A 458 22.03 2.16 -39.94
C PHE A 458 22.15 1.31 -38.66
N LYS A 459 23.33 0.72 -38.45
CA LYS A 459 23.71 0.04 -37.20
C LYS A 459 24.77 0.82 -36.45
N CYS A 460 24.55 1.09 -35.17
CA CYS A 460 25.53 1.80 -34.34
C CYS A 460 26.82 0.96 -34.15
N PRO A 461 27.96 1.62 -33.84
CA PRO A 461 29.22 0.92 -33.60
C PRO A 461 29.11 -0.23 -32.59
N GLY A 462 28.33 -0.05 -31.51
CA GLY A 462 28.09 -1.11 -30.53
C GLY A 462 27.46 -2.36 -31.13
N CYS A 463 26.41 -2.21 -31.95
CA CYS A 463 25.72 -3.32 -32.61
C CYS A 463 26.62 -4.01 -33.66
N VAL A 464 27.44 -3.23 -34.37
CA VAL A 464 28.38 -3.77 -35.36
C VAL A 464 29.49 -4.60 -34.69
N THR A 465 29.94 -4.19 -33.50
CA THR A 465 30.97 -4.91 -32.72
C THR A 465 30.45 -6.07 -31.88
N ASN A 466 29.23 -6.57 -32.10
CA ASN A 466 28.59 -7.64 -31.32
C ASN A 466 28.57 -7.41 -29.80
N ARG A 467 28.57 -6.14 -29.36
CA ARG A 467 28.35 -5.82 -27.95
C ARG A 467 26.87 -6.09 -27.62
N VAL A 468 26.59 -6.49 -26.39
CA VAL A 468 25.22 -6.56 -25.89
C VAL A 468 24.66 -5.13 -25.80
N THR A 469 23.96 -4.72 -26.86
CA THR A 469 23.37 -3.37 -26.98
C THR A 469 21.92 -3.33 -26.56
N MET A 470 21.32 -4.48 -26.26
CA MET A 470 19.99 -4.64 -25.71
C MET A 470 20.15 -5.16 -24.29
N ILE A 471 19.70 -4.39 -23.32
CA ILE A 471 19.84 -4.72 -21.90
C ILE A 471 18.46 -4.88 -21.26
N ASP A 472 18.37 -5.80 -20.31
CA ASP A 472 17.23 -5.88 -19.41
C ASP A 472 17.36 -4.77 -18.35
N TYR A 473 16.25 -4.11 -18.10
CA TYR A 473 16.13 -3.01 -17.16
C TYR A 473 14.91 -3.26 -16.28
N GLU A 474 15.16 -3.42 -14.98
CA GLU A 474 14.10 -3.56 -14.00
C GLU A 474 13.38 -2.22 -13.78
N THR A 475 12.06 -2.23 -13.91
CA THR A 475 11.20 -1.05 -13.72
C THR A 475 9.88 -1.45 -13.04
N SER A 476 8.94 -0.51 -12.93
CA SER A 476 7.59 -0.75 -12.47
C SER A 476 6.59 0.13 -13.23
N ALA A 477 5.30 -0.21 -13.16
CA ALA A 477 4.26 0.60 -13.80
C ALA A 477 4.22 2.03 -13.23
N LYS A 478 4.53 2.20 -11.94
CA LYS A 478 4.66 3.51 -11.29
C LYS A 478 5.80 4.33 -11.88
N SER A 479 6.99 3.73 -12.00
CA SER A 479 8.17 4.40 -12.56
C SER A 479 7.95 4.76 -14.03
N LEU A 480 7.38 3.85 -14.82
CA LEU A 480 7.02 4.11 -16.21
C LEU A 480 5.99 5.23 -16.35
N SER A 481 4.99 5.28 -15.46
CA SER A 481 3.95 6.31 -15.52
C SER A 481 4.45 7.70 -15.13
N GLY A 482 5.54 7.78 -14.37
CA GLY A 482 6.19 9.07 -14.08
C GLY A 482 6.70 9.77 -15.34
N GLU A 483 7.11 9.02 -16.36
CA GLU A 483 7.60 9.56 -17.64
C GLU A 483 6.52 9.56 -18.73
N ASN A 484 5.67 8.52 -18.77
CA ASN A 484 4.73 8.29 -19.88
C ASN A 484 3.27 8.68 -19.55
N GLY A 485 3.00 9.14 -18.33
CA GLY A 485 1.64 9.32 -17.81
C GLY A 485 0.93 7.98 -17.55
N THR A 486 -0.37 8.06 -17.21
CA THR A 486 -1.17 6.90 -16.77
C THR A 486 -2.20 6.41 -17.80
N SER A 487 -2.29 7.04 -18.97
CA SER A 487 -3.28 6.70 -20.00
C SER A 487 -3.15 5.28 -20.55
N TRP A 488 -1.93 4.74 -20.55
CA TRP A 488 -1.65 3.36 -20.94
C TRP A 488 -2.13 2.32 -19.91
N LEU A 489 -2.33 2.75 -18.66
CA LEU A 489 -2.82 1.91 -17.55
C LEU A 489 -4.33 1.91 -17.43
N LEU A 490 -4.95 3.09 -17.61
CA LEU A 490 -6.36 3.31 -17.33
C LEU A 490 -7.00 4.25 -18.34
N ARG A 491 -7.97 3.74 -19.10
CA ARG A 491 -8.93 4.60 -19.81
C ARG A 491 -10.00 5.02 -18.81
N ASN A 492 -10.14 6.33 -18.60
CA ASN A 492 -11.06 6.91 -17.62
C ASN A 492 -11.84 8.06 -18.28
N GLU A 493 -12.89 7.71 -19.02
CA GLU A 493 -13.70 8.67 -19.76
C GLU A 493 -14.52 9.55 -18.81
N ASN A 494 -14.66 10.82 -19.16
CA ASN A 494 -15.41 11.83 -18.39
C ASN A 494 -14.94 12.01 -16.93
N GLY A 495 -13.73 11.53 -16.59
CA GLY A 495 -13.24 11.56 -15.22
C GLY A 495 -14.10 10.73 -14.26
N ALA A 496 -14.66 9.60 -14.73
CA ALA A 496 -15.52 8.73 -13.94
C ALA A 496 -14.90 8.34 -12.58
N ILE A 497 -13.59 8.12 -12.55
CA ILE A 497 -12.78 8.13 -11.31
C ILE A 497 -12.03 9.46 -11.24
N LYS A 498 -12.40 10.34 -10.29
CA LYS A 498 -11.84 11.70 -10.21
C LYS A 498 -10.34 11.76 -9.95
N ASP A 499 -9.84 10.88 -9.09
CA ASP A 499 -8.45 10.85 -8.63
C ASP A 499 -7.95 9.40 -8.62
N PRO A 500 -7.51 8.87 -9.78
CA PRO A 500 -7.09 7.49 -9.89
C PRO A 500 -5.74 7.26 -9.19
N PHE A 501 -5.54 6.05 -8.66
CA PHE A 501 -4.30 5.59 -8.03
C PHE A 501 -3.91 6.31 -6.73
N ASN A 502 -4.88 6.83 -5.98
CA ASN A 502 -4.67 7.55 -4.72
C ASN A 502 -4.56 6.67 -3.47
N GLY A 503 -4.63 5.34 -3.62
CA GLY A 503 -4.49 4.36 -2.54
C GLY A 503 -5.71 4.24 -1.63
N ARG A 504 -6.81 4.97 -1.88
CA ARG A 504 -8.02 4.93 -1.04
C ARG A 504 -8.79 3.62 -1.21
N SER A 505 -9.74 3.37 -0.30
CA SER A 505 -10.57 2.16 -0.35
C SER A 505 -11.51 2.18 -1.56
N LEU A 506 -11.93 0.99 -2.02
CA LEU A 506 -12.92 0.90 -3.08
C LEU A 506 -14.25 1.53 -2.68
N PHE A 507 -14.64 1.46 -1.40
CA PHE A 507 -15.78 2.19 -0.86
C PHE A 507 -15.67 3.70 -1.13
N HIS A 508 -14.51 4.30 -0.82
CA HIS A 508 -14.30 5.71 -1.09
C HIS A 508 -14.40 6.04 -2.59
N THR A 509 -13.79 5.20 -3.44
CA THR A 509 -13.85 5.37 -4.89
C THR A 509 -15.29 5.33 -5.38
N ILE A 510 -16.07 4.30 -5.03
CA ILE A 510 -17.43 4.12 -5.54
C ILE A 510 -18.41 5.16 -4.98
N SER A 511 -18.23 5.61 -3.74
CA SER A 511 -19.05 6.67 -3.13
C SER A 511 -18.85 8.03 -3.81
N ALA A 512 -17.71 8.25 -4.48
CA ALA A 512 -17.41 9.47 -5.22
C ALA A 512 -17.90 9.46 -6.68
N VAL A 513 -18.35 8.30 -7.18
CA VAL A 513 -18.83 8.12 -8.56
C VAL A 513 -20.29 8.56 -8.67
N SER A 514 -20.56 9.49 -9.58
CA SER A 514 -21.90 10.08 -9.79
C SER A 514 -22.89 9.07 -10.39
N ASP A 515 -22.45 8.26 -11.36
CA ASP A 515 -23.24 7.22 -12.01
C ASP A 515 -22.48 5.90 -11.98
N ARG A 516 -22.90 5.00 -11.10
CA ARG A 516 -22.26 3.69 -10.89
C ARG A 516 -22.50 2.73 -12.06
N GLN A 517 -23.61 2.86 -12.78
CA GLN A 517 -23.97 1.92 -13.84
C GLN A 517 -23.10 2.13 -15.09
N SER A 518 -22.74 3.37 -15.39
CA SER A 518 -21.84 3.68 -16.50
C SER A 518 -20.35 3.52 -16.18
N LEU A 519 -19.97 3.29 -14.91
CA LEU A 519 -18.57 3.19 -14.51
C LEU A 519 -17.82 2.10 -15.32
N ALA A 520 -18.43 0.94 -15.50
CA ALA A 520 -17.81 -0.16 -16.25
C ALA A 520 -17.64 0.15 -17.75
N ALA A 521 -18.46 1.02 -18.33
CA ALA A 521 -18.32 1.46 -19.72
C ALA A 521 -17.24 2.54 -19.86
N ASN A 522 -17.20 3.49 -18.92
CA ASN A 522 -16.31 4.64 -18.93
C ASN A 522 -14.88 4.31 -18.45
N VAL A 523 -14.72 3.23 -17.68
CA VAL A 523 -13.44 2.83 -17.10
C VAL A 523 -12.99 1.49 -17.67
N LYS A 524 -11.83 1.48 -18.33
CA LYS A 524 -11.19 0.26 -18.85
C LYS A 524 -9.77 0.17 -18.31
N VAL A 525 -9.54 -0.85 -17.49
CA VAL A 525 -8.23 -1.16 -16.90
C VAL A 525 -7.41 -1.92 -17.92
N LEU A 526 -6.16 -1.49 -18.14
CA LEU A 526 -5.23 -2.10 -19.08
C LEU A 526 -5.88 -2.34 -20.47
N PRO A 527 -6.31 -1.27 -21.17
CA PRO A 527 -6.95 -1.41 -22.48
C PRO A 527 -5.99 -2.04 -23.49
N ALA A 528 -6.42 -3.08 -24.21
CA ALA A 528 -5.57 -3.80 -25.17
C ALA A 528 -4.97 -2.88 -26.25
N GLU A 529 -5.71 -1.84 -26.63
CA GLU A 529 -5.29 -0.82 -27.59
C GLU A 529 -4.10 0.01 -27.09
N ALA A 530 -3.93 0.18 -25.78
CA ALA A 530 -2.79 0.90 -25.22
C ALA A 530 -1.48 0.14 -25.50
N GLY A 531 -1.46 -1.19 -25.34
CA GLY A 531 -0.26 -2.00 -25.60
C GLY A 531 0.26 -1.94 -27.04
N GLN A 532 -0.53 -1.44 -27.99
CA GLN A 532 -0.17 -1.27 -29.40
C GLN A 532 0.10 0.19 -29.81
N SER A 533 -0.43 1.17 -29.07
CA SER A 533 -0.42 2.59 -29.45
C SER A 533 0.48 3.47 -28.57
N THR A 534 0.84 3.02 -27.37
CA THR A 534 1.72 3.79 -26.48
C THR A 534 3.16 3.48 -26.80
N HIS A 535 3.99 4.50 -27.02
CA HIS A 535 5.44 4.35 -27.11
C HIS A 535 6.03 4.60 -25.72
N LEU A 536 6.08 3.56 -24.89
CA LEU A 536 6.65 3.65 -23.56
C LEU A 536 8.15 3.93 -23.65
N THR A 537 8.59 4.87 -22.82
CA THR A 537 9.98 5.32 -22.72
C THR A 537 10.50 5.21 -21.29
N ILE A 538 11.79 4.93 -21.16
CA ILE A 538 12.54 4.99 -19.91
C ILE A 538 13.78 5.85 -20.16
N ARG A 539 13.87 6.98 -19.45
CA ARG A 539 14.92 8.00 -19.62
C ARG A 539 15.00 8.50 -21.08
N GLY A 540 13.88 8.59 -21.78
CA GLY A 540 13.77 8.99 -23.19
C GLY A 540 14.12 7.89 -24.20
N LYS A 541 14.42 6.67 -23.74
CA LYS A 541 14.67 5.51 -24.61
C LYS A 541 13.43 4.67 -24.76
N VAL A 542 13.14 4.24 -25.98
CA VAL A 542 12.00 3.37 -26.28
C VAL A 542 12.18 2.01 -25.59
N VAL A 543 11.12 1.55 -24.94
CA VAL A 543 10.99 0.18 -24.43
C VAL A 543 10.71 -0.73 -25.63
N HIS A 544 11.55 -1.74 -25.85
CA HIS A 544 11.44 -2.61 -27.01
C HIS A 544 10.38 -3.70 -26.85
N ASN A 545 10.20 -4.20 -25.64
CA ASN A 545 9.29 -5.31 -25.32
C ASN A 545 8.01 -4.85 -24.63
N GLN A 546 7.39 -3.78 -25.15
CA GLN A 546 6.23 -3.15 -24.50
C GLN A 546 5.06 -4.11 -24.29
N ALA A 547 4.80 -4.98 -25.27
CA ALA A 547 3.78 -6.02 -25.16
C ALA A 547 4.07 -6.98 -23.99
N GLU A 548 5.33 -7.43 -23.83
CA GLU A 548 5.73 -8.30 -22.71
C GLU A 548 5.57 -7.61 -21.35
N VAL A 549 5.93 -6.32 -21.26
CA VAL A 549 5.74 -5.50 -20.05
C VAL A 549 4.26 -5.39 -19.70
N PHE A 550 3.43 -5.14 -20.72
CA PHE A 550 1.99 -5.02 -20.58
C PHE A 550 1.33 -6.33 -20.16
N ASP A 551 1.67 -7.43 -20.83
CA ASP A 551 1.13 -8.76 -20.56
C ASP A 551 1.55 -9.28 -19.18
N SER A 552 2.78 -8.96 -18.77
CA SER A 552 3.25 -9.23 -17.41
C SER A 552 2.36 -8.54 -16.38
N LEU A 553 2.12 -7.23 -16.52
CA LEU A 553 1.26 -6.48 -15.60
C LEU A 553 -0.20 -6.98 -15.64
N ARG A 554 -0.73 -7.27 -16.84
CA ARG A 554 -2.06 -7.84 -17.04
C ARG A 554 -2.21 -9.17 -16.31
N SER A 555 -1.21 -10.05 -16.38
CA SER A 555 -1.23 -11.35 -15.72
C SER A 555 -1.37 -11.25 -14.20
N TRP A 556 -0.76 -10.24 -13.56
CA TRP A 556 -0.91 -9.98 -12.13
C TRP A 556 -2.34 -9.57 -11.76
N VAL A 557 -2.92 -8.66 -12.55
CA VAL A 557 -4.29 -8.16 -12.35
C VAL A 557 -5.31 -9.28 -12.57
N GLU A 558 -5.24 -9.99 -13.70
CA GLU A 558 -6.20 -11.04 -14.05
C GLU A 558 -6.10 -12.27 -13.13
N SER A 559 -4.88 -12.61 -12.67
CA SER A 559 -4.69 -13.68 -11.68
C SER A 559 -5.05 -13.28 -10.25
N ARG A 560 -5.41 -12.00 -10.03
CA ARG A 560 -5.76 -11.43 -8.72
C ARG A 560 -4.68 -11.62 -7.67
N LYS A 561 -3.43 -11.48 -8.10
CA LYS A 561 -2.24 -11.59 -7.25
C LYS A 561 -1.56 -10.23 -7.13
N THR A 562 -0.80 -10.08 -6.06
CA THR A 562 0.09 -8.94 -5.85
C THR A 562 1.48 -9.46 -5.60
N GLU A 563 2.49 -8.79 -6.13
CA GLU A 563 3.86 -9.13 -5.82
C GLU A 563 4.20 -8.79 -4.37
N ALA A 564 4.78 -9.75 -3.65
CA ALA A 564 5.33 -9.54 -2.31
C ALA A 564 6.81 -9.14 -2.41
N GLY A 565 7.23 -8.29 -1.49
CA GLY A 565 8.63 -8.05 -1.15
C GLY A 565 8.88 -8.37 0.32
N GLU A 566 10.14 -8.51 0.68
CA GLU A 566 10.55 -8.84 2.04
C GLU A 566 10.83 -7.57 2.85
N CYS A 567 10.30 -7.49 4.07
CA CYS A 567 10.68 -6.43 5.00
C CYS A 567 12.10 -6.71 5.51
N SER A 568 13.02 -5.77 5.29
CA SER A 568 14.44 -5.94 5.68
C SER A 568 14.67 -6.00 7.19
N LEU A 569 13.65 -5.67 8.01
CA LEU A 569 13.74 -5.67 9.48
C LEU A 569 13.06 -6.90 10.13
N CYS A 570 11.85 -7.26 9.69
CA CYS A 570 11.11 -8.41 10.26
C CYS A 570 11.11 -9.65 9.37
N PHE A 571 11.70 -9.59 8.17
CA PHE A 571 11.81 -10.68 7.19
C PHE A 571 10.47 -11.23 6.68
N SER A 572 9.35 -10.62 7.07
CA SER A 572 8.02 -11.01 6.62
C SER A 572 7.76 -10.58 5.18
N ASN A 573 6.98 -11.39 4.46
CA ASN A 573 6.49 -11.08 3.11
C ASN A 573 5.35 -10.07 3.15
N ILE A 574 5.57 -8.91 2.56
CA ILE A 574 4.66 -7.75 2.55
C ILE A 574 4.41 -7.33 1.10
N ARG A 575 3.23 -6.82 0.77
CA ARG A 575 2.97 -6.33 -0.60
C ARG A 575 3.95 -5.20 -0.92
N LYS A 576 4.50 -5.17 -2.14
CA LYS A 576 5.47 -4.11 -2.52
C LYS A 576 4.94 -2.69 -2.37
N THR A 577 3.63 -2.48 -2.50
CA THR A 577 2.98 -1.17 -2.26
C THR A 577 2.93 -0.76 -0.80
N ASP A 578 3.10 -1.70 0.13
CA ASP A 578 3.04 -1.48 1.58
C ASP A 578 4.45 -1.40 2.19
N LEU A 579 5.47 -1.72 1.42
CA LEU A 579 6.86 -1.46 1.76
C LEU A 579 7.20 0.04 1.59
N ARG A 580 8.07 0.53 2.45
CA ARG A 580 8.57 1.91 2.47
C ARG A 580 10.09 1.89 2.52
N GLN A 581 10.73 2.90 1.93
CA GLN A 581 12.16 3.12 2.13
C GLN A 581 12.44 3.34 3.61
N ALA A 582 13.42 2.64 4.17
CA ALA A 582 13.69 2.66 5.61
C ALA A 582 14.05 4.05 6.14
N CYS A 583 14.65 4.90 5.30
CA CYS A 583 15.04 6.26 5.69
C CYS A 583 14.90 7.32 4.58
N GLY A 584 14.58 6.92 3.34
CA GLY A 584 14.41 7.85 2.22
C GLY A 584 15.68 8.49 1.66
N ARG A 585 16.87 8.24 2.24
CA ARG A 585 18.15 8.81 1.77
C ARG A 585 18.70 8.07 0.55
N SER A 586 19.28 8.83 -0.38
CA SER A 586 20.00 8.29 -1.55
C SER A 586 21.11 7.31 -1.11
N GLY A 587 21.22 6.18 -1.81
CA GLY A 587 22.14 5.08 -1.50
C GLY A 587 21.71 4.13 -0.36
N CYS A 588 20.57 4.35 0.29
CA CYS A 588 19.98 3.37 1.21
C CYS A 588 18.82 2.63 0.51
N HIS A 589 19.06 1.42 0.01
CA HIS A 589 18.07 0.65 -0.75
C HIS A 589 17.17 -0.26 0.12
N GLN A 590 17.30 -0.18 1.45
CA GLN A 590 16.58 -1.03 2.39
C GLN A 590 15.11 -0.61 2.50
N THR A 591 14.21 -1.59 2.43
CA THR A 591 12.76 -1.38 2.55
C THR A 591 12.18 -2.13 3.74
N ILE A 592 11.23 -1.50 4.42
CA ILE A 592 10.58 -2.05 5.62
C ILE A 592 9.07 -1.85 5.56
N CYS A 593 8.33 -2.67 6.32
CA CYS A 593 6.88 -2.55 6.45
C CYS A 593 6.51 -1.38 7.37
N SER A 594 5.27 -0.88 7.25
CA SER A 594 4.76 0.21 8.11
C SER A 594 4.82 -0.13 9.61
N GLY A 595 4.64 -1.40 9.98
CA GLY A 595 4.77 -1.85 11.37
C GLY A 595 6.19 -1.66 11.88
N CYS A 596 7.20 -2.19 11.18
CA CYS A 596 8.62 -2.00 11.50
C CYS A 596 9.04 -0.52 11.51
N LEU A 597 8.48 0.29 10.61
CA LEU A 597 8.73 1.74 10.59
C LEU A 597 8.21 2.40 11.88
N GLN A 598 6.97 2.08 12.27
CA GLN A 598 6.34 2.55 13.50
C GLN A 598 7.07 2.03 14.74
N ASP A 599 7.43 0.76 14.77
CA ASP A 599 8.07 0.11 15.91
C ASP A 599 9.49 0.63 16.13
N TRP A 600 10.21 0.98 15.06
CA TRP A 600 11.57 1.53 15.17
C TRP A 600 11.54 3.01 15.56
N TYR A 601 10.97 3.85 14.71
CA TYR A 601 11.00 5.30 14.92
C TYR A 601 10.02 5.73 16.03
N GLY A 602 8.91 5.04 16.19
CA GLY A 602 7.92 5.31 17.25
C GLY A 602 8.35 4.89 18.66
N LEU A 603 9.53 4.30 18.84
CA LEU A 603 10.18 4.21 20.16
C LEU A 603 10.31 5.61 20.80
N ASN A 604 10.45 6.63 19.96
CA ASN A 604 10.45 8.02 20.35
C ASN A 604 9.02 8.59 20.24
N SER A 605 8.41 8.92 21.37
CA SER A 605 7.11 9.58 21.46
C SER A 605 7.07 10.54 22.66
N ARG A 606 6.11 11.47 22.66
CA ARG A 606 5.94 12.45 23.74
C ARG A 606 5.75 11.78 25.09
N GLY A 607 6.31 12.40 26.12
CA GLY A 607 6.27 11.93 27.49
C GLY A 607 7.19 10.72 27.79
N ARG A 608 8.05 10.32 26.85
CA ARG A 608 8.96 9.17 27.01
C ARG A 608 10.44 9.57 26.93
N ILE A 609 11.31 8.68 27.39
CA ILE A 609 12.77 8.79 27.19
C ILE A 609 13.09 8.71 25.69
N ILE A 610 14.00 9.57 25.24
CA ILE A 610 14.44 9.59 23.84
C ILE A 610 15.47 8.49 23.62
N ASN A 611 15.13 7.56 22.73
CA ASN A 611 16.06 6.59 22.18
C ASN A 611 16.83 7.20 21.01
N ILE A 612 18.07 7.61 21.30
CA ILE A 612 18.98 8.23 20.32
C ILE A 612 19.27 7.30 19.13
N ALA A 613 19.38 5.99 19.33
CA ALA A 613 19.67 5.06 18.25
C ALA A 613 18.51 4.95 17.25
N ALA A 614 17.28 5.11 17.72
CA ALA A 614 16.05 5.13 16.94
C ALA A 614 15.78 6.50 16.28
N LEU A 615 16.67 7.48 16.42
CA LEU A 615 16.68 8.70 15.62
C LEU A 615 17.41 8.53 14.28
N SER A 616 17.97 7.36 14.02
CA SER A 616 18.72 7.06 12.79
C SER A 616 18.14 5.84 12.09
N CYS A 617 18.40 5.72 10.79
CA CYS A 617 18.06 4.54 10.03
C CYS A 617 18.62 3.27 10.70
N PRO A 618 17.84 2.18 10.85
CA PRO A 618 18.33 0.95 11.45
C PRO A 618 19.45 0.29 10.64
N PHE A 619 19.56 0.61 9.35
CA PHE A 619 20.54 0.01 8.43
C PHE A 619 21.74 0.93 8.17
N CYS A 620 21.52 2.07 7.54
CA CYS A 620 22.62 2.95 7.12
C CYS A 620 23.07 3.94 8.20
N ARG A 621 22.38 3.97 9.36
CA ARG A 621 22.64 4.85 10.51
C ARG A 621 22.67 6.35 10.21
N ARG A 622 22.29 6.76 8.99
CA ARG A 622 22.06 8.16 8.62
C ARG A 622 20.69 8.62 9.12
N GLN A 623 20.54 9.93 9.27
CA GLN A 623 19.26 10.55 9.59
C GLN A 623 18.27 10.30 8.44
N PRO A 624 17.07 9.74 8.70
CA PRO A 624 16.00 9.69 7.70
C PRO A 624 15.62 11.07 7.17
N THR A 625 14.95 11.07 6.02
CA THR A 625 14.30 12.27 5.49
C THR A 625 13.10 12.65 6.34
N ARG A 626 12.76 13.95 6.34
CA ARG A 626 11.64 14.49 7.12
C ARG A 626 10.33 13.78 6.81
N LYS A 627 10.09 13.46 5.53
CA LYS A 627 8.92 12.71 5.05
C LYS A 627 8.76 11.33 5.69
N THR A 628 9.85 10.64 6.01
CA THR A 628 9.80 9.30 6.61
C THR A 628 9.31 9.33 8.06
N VAL A 629 9.63 10.39 8.80
CA VAL A 629 9.39 10.47 10.26
C VAL A 629 8.29 11.47 10.65
N SER A 630 7.79 12.27 9.71
CA SER A 630 6.79 13.33 9.98
C SER A 630 5.47 12.78 10.52
N ALA A 631 5.01 11.63 10.01
CA ALA A 631 3.78 10.97 10.47
C ALA A 631 3.86 10.54 11.94
N LEU A 632 5.07 10.40 12.49
CA LEU A 632 5.33 10.05 13.89
C LEU A 632 5.53 11.27 14.78
N GLY A 633 5.43 12.48 14.22
CA GLY A 633 5.65 13.73 14.93
C GLY A 633 7.12 14.00 15.29
N LEU A 634 8.05 13.13 14.93
CA LEU A 634 9.47 13.27 15.28
C LEU A 634 10.12 14.49 14.64
N SER A 635 9.65 14.89 13.45
CA SER A 635 10.09 16.12 12.80
C SER A 635 9.72 17.40 13.56
N GLN A 636 8.95 17.28 14.64
CA GLN A 636 8.51 18.40 15.49
C GLN A 636 9.18 18.36 16.87
N LEU A 637 10.04 17.37 17.14
CA LEU A 637 10.81 17.29 18.39
C LEU A 637 11.91 18.35 18.38
N GLY A 638 11.71 19.43 19.13
CA GLY A 638 12.67 20.51 19.27
C GLY A 638 13.82 20.19 20.23
N ASN A 639 14.94 20.91 20.08
CA ASN A 639 16.15 20.79 20.87
C ASN A 639 16.82 19.39 20.80
N LEU A 640 16.59 18.67 19.70
CA LEU A 640 17.06 17.31 19.52
C LEU A 640 18.57 17.26 19.23
N GLY A 641 19.13 18.28 18.56
CA GLY A 641 20.58 18.40 18.35
C GLY A 641 21.36 18.33 19.67
N THR A 642 20.97 19.15 20.64
CA THR A 642 21.56 19.17 21.99
C THR A 642 21.43 17.80 22.69
N ALA A 643 20.28 17.15 22.57
CA ALA A 643 20.06 15.83 23.17
C ALA A 643 20.98 14.75 22.58
N VAL A 644 21.35 14.85 21.30
CA VAL A 644 22.28 13.94 20.66
C VAL A 644 23.73 14.27 21.03
N GLU A 645 24.11 15.54 21.02
CA GLU A 645 25.46 16.00 21.40
C GLU A 645 25.80 15.59 22.85
N GLU A 646 24.85 15.74 23.77
CA GLU A 646 25.03 15.42 25.18
C GLU A 646 24.73 13.95 25.54
N SER A 647 24.40 13.11 24.57
CA SER A 647 23.93 11.73 24.79
C SER A 647 24.92 10.84 25.55
N GLY A 648 26.21 11.20 25.57
CA GLY A 648 27.24 10.53 26.37
C GLY A 648 27.18 10.83 27.87
N SER A 649 26.68 12.01 28.26
CA SER A 649 26.64 12.49 29.66
C SER A 649 25.22 12.51 30.23
N TRP A 650 24.20 12.70 29.39
CA TRP A 650 22.81 12.83 29.81
C TRP A 650 21.91 11.89 29.03
N ILE A 651 20.87 11.40 29.71
CA ILE A 651 19.71 10.77 29.10
C ILE A 651 18.65 11.86 28.99
N TYR A 652 18.07 12.01 27.80
CA TYR A 652 17.03 13.00 27.51
C TYR A 652 15.65 12.33 27.42
N ALA A 653 14.61 13.09 27.74
CA ALA A 653 13.22 12.72 27.52
C ALA A 653 12.49 13.78 26.70
N TRP A 654 11.47 13.34 25.96
CA TRP A 654 10.58 14.21 25.19
C TRP A 654 9.47 14.69 26.12
N CYS A 655 9.49 15.97 26.47
CA CYS A 655 8.47 16.55 27.35
C CYS A 655 7.08 16.48 26.72
N ASP A 656 6.10 15.98 27.47
CA ASP A 656 4.70 15.87 27.02
C ASP A 656 4.06 17.24 26.77
N ASP A 657 4.37 18.22 27.62
CA ASP A 657 3.81 19.58 27.56
C ASP A 657 4.45 20.46 26.49
N CYS A 658 5.76 20.72 26.59
CA CYS A 658 6.44 21.67 25.70
C CYS A 658 6.96 21.05 24.40
N GLY A 659 6.94 19.72 24.27
CA GLY A 659 7.40 19.03 23.06
C GLY A 659 8.91 19.06 22.81
N LEU A 660 9.71 19.57 23.75
CA LEU A 660 11.17 19.63 23.64
C LEU A 660 11.87 18.39 24.21
N ALA A 661 13.05 18.10 23.67
CA ALA A 661 14.02 17.24 24.32
C ALA A 661 14.65 17.96 25.53
N ARG A 662 14.50 17.38 26.72
CA ARG A 662 15.01 17.91 27.98
C ARG A 662 15.80 16.85 28.73
N ARG A 663 16.84 17.27 29.46
CA ARG A 663 17.64 16.38 30.32
C ARG A 663 16.71 15.68 31.31
N PHE A 664 16.82 14.36 31.40
CA PHE A 664 16.02 13.53 32.30
C PHE A 664 16.86 13.02 33.46
N VAL A 665 17.99 12.38 33.17
CA VAL A 665 18.92 11.90 34.20
C VAL A 665 20.35 11.89 33.65
N GLU A 666 21.31 12.15 34.52
CA GLU A 666 22.73 12.06 34.17
C GLU A 666 23.16 10.59 34.03
N ARG A 667 24.04 10.31 33.08
CA ARG A 667 24.62 8.97 32.90
C ARG A 667 25.72 8.76 33.93
N VAL A 668 25.43 7.92 34.92
CA VAL A 668 26.43 7.47 35.90
C VAL A 668 26.91 6.07 35.53
N CYS A 669 28.22 5.85 35.54
CA CYS A 669 28.82 4.56 35.20
C CYS A 669 28.23 3.44 36.10
N ALA A 670 27.89 2.29 35.50
CA ALA A 670 27.33 1.11 36.17
C ALA A 670 25.92 1.24 36.81
N ALA A 671 25.20 2.36 36.61
CA ALA A 671 23.84 2.54 37.14
C ALA A 671 22.73 1.79 36.37
N GLY A 672 23.05 1.21 35.21
CA GLY A 672 22.07 0.54 34.33
C GLY A 672 21.20 1.51 33.54
N ALA A 673 20.23 0.98 32.78
CA ALA A 673 19.26 1.81 32.06
C ALA A 673 18.19 2.33 33.04
N PRO A 674 17.78 3.61 32.94
CA PRO A 674 16.69 4.14 33.76
C PRO A 674 15.37 3.44 33.43
N GLN A 675 14.45 3.42 34.39
CA GLN A 675 13.12 2.88 34.19
C GLN A 675 12.37 3.71 33.12
N GLU A 676 11.56 3.03 32.29
CA GLU A 676 10.71 3.72 31.33
C GLU A 676 9.74 4.69 32.02
N VAL A 677 9.48 5.82 31.35
CA VAL A 677 8.55 6.86 31.80
C VAL A 677 7.47 7.08 30.75
N PHE A 678 6.29 7.47 31.22
CA PHE A 678 5.13 7.80 30.41
C PHE A 678 4.56 9.14 30.89
N ASN A 679 4.09 9.98 29.96
CA ASN A 679 3.57 11.33 30.24
C ASN A 679 4.54 12.19 31.07
N TRP A 680 5.84 12.04 30.82
CA TRP A 680 6.87 12.80 31.52
C TRP A 680 6.84 14.27 31.10
N CYS A 681 6.86 15.16 32.10
CA CYS A 681 7.02 16.60 31.90
C CYS A 681 8.36 17.05 32.50
N CYS A 682 9.04 18.01 31.85
CA CYS A 682 10.24 18.61 32.41
C CYS A 682 9.92 19.48 33.62
N ASP A 683 10.94 19.75 34.45
CA ASP A 683 10.74 20.49 35.69
C ASP A 683 10.27 21.93 35.46
N GLU A 684 10.75 22.59 34.40
CA GLU A 684 10.22 23.90 33.97
C GLU A 684 8.70 23.86 33.73
N CYS A 685 8.20 22.82 33.04
CA CYS A 685 6.77 22.64 32.80
C CYS A 685 6.01 22.26 34.06
N LYS A 686 6.62 21.52 34.99
CA LYS A 686 6.02 21.20 36.29
C LYS A 686 5.90 22.43 37.17
N GLU A 687 6.90 23.30 37.18
CA GLU A 687 6.94 24.54 37.96
C GLU A 687 5.95 25.58 37.42
N MET A 688 5.68 25.58 36.11
CA MET A 688 4.66 26.43 35.48
C MET A 688 3.21 25.94 35.65
N LYS A 689 2.94 24.92 36.49
CA LYS A 689 1.59 24.36 36.72
C LYS A 689 0.67 25.33 37.47
N GLY A 690 0.16 26.31 36.73
CA GLY A 690 -0.94 27.22 37.06
C GLY A 690 -1.67 27.75 35.82
N THR A 691 -1.03 27.69 34.65
CA THR A 691 -1.62 28.03 33.34
C THR A 691 -1.45 26.84 32.41
N LYS A 692 -2.33 25.83 32.58
CA LYS A 692 -2.66 25.00 31.41
C LYS A 692 -3.18 25.97 30.35
N LEU A 693 -2.63 25.89 29.14
CA LEU A 693 -2.81 26.78 27.98
C LEU A 693 -1.62 27.75 27.80
N GLN A 694 -0.67 27.39 26.93
CA GLN A 694 0.30 28.37 26.41
C GLN A 694 -0.44 29.31 25.46
N LEU A 695 -1.29 30.21 25.95
CA LEU A 695 -1.93 31.21 25.11
C LEU A 695 -0.86 32.19 24.61
N ARG A 696 -0.78 32.39 23.30
CA ARG A 696 0.15 33.34 22.70
C ARG A 696 -0.55 34.25 21.71
N ASN A 697 -0.15 35.51 21.69
CA ASN A 697 -0.71 36.47 20.75
C ASN A 697 -0.06 36.25 19.39
N CYS A 698 -0.89 36.26 18.34
CA CYS A 698 -0.39 36.30 16.97
C CYS A 698 0.51 37.55 16.80
N PRO A 699 1.76 37.40 16.37
CA PRO A 699 2.67 38.53 16.14
C PRO A 699 2.19 39.47 15.02
N GLY A 700 1.31 39.02 14.14
CA GLY A 700 0.72 39.84 13.06
C GLY A 700 -0.45 40.71 13.52
N CYS A 701 -1.42 40.14 14.24
CA CYS A 701 -2.68 40.82 14.58
C CYS A 701 -3.00 40.89 16.07
N GLY A 702 -2.17 40.32 16.94
CA GLY A 702 -2.38 40.29 18.38
C GLY A 702 -3.43 39.30 18.87
N THR A 703 -4.14 38.60 17.98
CA THR A 703 -5.17 37.61 18.35
C THR A 703 -4.59 36.54 19.25
N LEU A 704 -5.22 36.32 20.40
CA LEU A 704 -4.85 35.26 21.33
C LEU A 704 -5.08 33.89 20.68
N THR A 705 -4.05 33.06 20.66
CA THR A 705 -4.07 31.73 20.06
C THR A 705 -3.75 30.67 21.10
N GLU A 706 -4.47 29.56 21.00
CA GLU A 706 -4.29 28.37 21.81
C GLU A 706 -3.82 27.23 20.92
N LYS A 707 -2.72 26.57 21.30
CA LYS A 707 -2.25 25.37 20.60
C LYS A 707 -2.93 24.13 21.18
N MET A 708 -3.89 23.59 20.45
CA MET A 708 -4.61 22.37 20.78
C MET A 708 -3.81 21.08 20.50
N GLY A 709 -2.69 21.18 19.76
CA GLY A 709 -1.84 20.06 19.33
C GLY A 709 -1.07 20.39 18.05
N GLY A 710 -0.30 19.43 17.53
CA GLY A 710 0.41 19.57 16.24
C GLY A 710 1.76 20.31 16.29
N CYS A 711 2.23 20.74 15.11
CA CYS A 711 3.51 21.45 14.94
C CYS A 711 3.48 22.86 15.54
N ASP A 712 4.65 23.46 15.77
CA ASP A 712 4.75 24.85 16.23
C ASP A 712 4.52 25.88 15.12
N HIS A 713 4.09 25.47 13.93
CA HIS A 713 3.64 26.42 12.90
C HIS A 713 2.17 26.77 13.12
N ILE A 714 1.89 28.02 13.48
CA ILE A 714 0.54 28.57 13.54
C ILE A 714 0.26 29.40 12.30
N ALA A 715 -0.77 29.02 11.54
CA ALA A 715 -1.35 29.86 10.51
C ALA A 715 -2.53 30.64 11.13
N CYS A 716 -2.37 31.96 11.26
CA CYS A 716 -3.42 32.83 11.75
C CYS A 716 -4.35 33.25 10.61
N THR A 717 -5.62 33.53 10.91
CA THR A 717 -6.59 34.05 9.93
C THR A 717 -6.21 35.41 9.34
N CYS A 718 -5.31 36.16 9.97
CA CYS A 718 -4.72 37.38 9.41
C CYS A 718 -3.66 37.12 8.32
N GLY A 719 -3.33 35.86 8.03
CA GLY A 719 -2.30 35.48 7.06
C GLY A 719 -0.88 35.38 7.64
N ALA A 720 -0.69 35.60 8.95
CA ALA A 720 0.61 35.39 9.60
C ALA A 720 0.89 33.90 9.80
N HIS A 721 2.12 33.48 9.46
CA HIS A 721 2.64 32.13 9.69
C HIS A 721 3.81 32.24 10.64
N TRP A 722 3.61 31.83 11.89
CA TRP A 722 4.55 32.12 12.97
C TRP A 722 4.82 30.90 13.83
N CYS A 723 5.99 30.92 14.47
CA CYS A 723 6.47 29.84 15.30
C CYS A 723 5.87 30.03 16.70
N PHE A 724 4.97 29.14 17.11
CA PHE A 724 4.37 29.14 18.43
C PHE A 724 5.42 29.10 19.54
N PHE A 725 6.56 28.46 19.27
CA PHE A 725 7.63 28.29 20.23
C PHE A 725 8.33 29.62 20.60
N CYS A 726 8.80 30.38 19.62
CA CYS A 726 9.52 31.64 19.86
C CYS A 726 8.62 32.89 19.71
N GLY A 727 7.44 32.76 19.11
CA GLY A 727 6.54 33.87 18.80
C GLY A 727 6.90 34.63 17.51
N GLU A 728 7.90 34.18 16.75
CA GLU A 728 8.42 34.90 15.59
C GLU A 728 7.61 34.61 14.32
N ASN A 729 7.25 35.67 13.60
CA ASN A 729 6.59 35.58 12.30
C ASN A 729 7.63 35.57 11.19
N VAL A 730 7.95 34.37 10.69
CA VAL A 730 8.94 34.19 9.61
C VAL A 730 8.28 33.88 8.26
N GLY A 731 6.95 33.81 8.20
CA GLY A 731 6.21 33.55 6.96
C GLY A 731 6.19 32.06 6.57
N LEU A 732 5.26 31.69 5.68
CA LEU A 732 5.00 30.28 5.35
C LEU A 732 6.20 29.57 4.70
N ALA A 733 6.99 30.29 3.90
CA ALA A 733 8.13 29.70 3.19
C ALA A 733 9.25 29.28 4.16
N ASP A 734 9.53 30.11 5.16
CA ASP A 734 10.70 29.95 6.03
C ASP A 734 10.35 29.34 7.40
N ILE A 735 9.07 29.11 7.71
CA ILE A 735 8.64 28.67 9.05
C ILE A 735 9.25 27.34 9.49
N TYR A 736 9.43 26.40 8.56
CA TYR A 736 10.02 25.11 8.88
C TYR A 736 11.54 25.18 8.99
N ASP A 737 12.21 25.90 8.09
CA ASP A 737 13.66 26.16 8.16
C ASP A 737 14.05 26.90 9.44
N HIS A 738 13.23 27.87 9.87
CA HIS A 738 13.39 28.56 11.14
C HIS A 738 13.34 27.59 12.31
N MET A 739 12.32 26.73 12.38
CA MET A 739 12.20 25.76 13.48
C MET A 739 13.42 24.84 13.55
N ASP A 740 13.93 24.38 12.40
CA ASP A 740 15.08 23.50 12.35
C ASP A 740 16.37 24.22 12.76
N ARG A 741 16.63 25.42 12.25
CA ARG A 741 17.88 26.16 12.51
C ARG A 741 17.92 26.85 13.87
N VAL A 742 16.81 27.42 14.32
CA VAL A 742 16.74 28.25 15.53
C VAL A 742 16.45 27.42 16.78
N HIS A 743 15.83 26.24 16.65
CA HIS A 743 15.48 25.38 17.77
C HIS A 743 16.23 24.03 17.77
N ASN A 744 17.37 23.97 17.07
CA ASN A 744 18.25 22.79 16.99
C ASN A 744 17.50 21.51 16.56
N GLY A 745 16.79 21.58 15.42
CA GLY A 745 16.22 20.42 14.75
C GLY A 745 17.30 19.44 14.32
N TRP A 746 17.00 18.13 14.35
CA TRP A 746 17.94 17.06 14.03
C TRP A 746 17.76 16.47 12.63
N TRP A 747 16.70 16.84 11.92
CA TRP A 747 16.35 16.23 10.64
C TRP A 747 16.80 17.16 9.51
N ASP A 748 17.80 16.75 8.74
CA ASP A 748 18.28 17.52 7.61
C ASP A 748 17.21 17.63 6.50
N GLY A 749 16.86 18.87 6.15
CA GLY A 749 15.83 19.29 5.19
C GLY A 749 16.27 19.29 3.73
N GLN A 750 17.46 18.77 3.38
CA GLN A 750 17.82 18.56 1.98
C GLN A 750 17.07 17.34 1.42
N ASP A 751 15.84 17.58 0.98
CA ASP A 751 15.18 16.74 0.00
C ASP A 751 15.98 16.86 -1.31
N GLU A 752 16.85 15.88 -1.60
CA GLU A 752 17.28 15.64 -2.99
C GLU A 752 16.04 15.18 -3.77
N GLU A 753 15.18 16.12 -4.16
CA GLU A 753 14.22 15.86 -5.21
C GLU A 753 15.00 15.41 -6.46
N PRO A 754 14.62 14.30 -7.11
CA PRO A 754 15.03 14.08 -8.49
C PRO A 754 14.43 15.23 -9.29
N GLY A 755 15.24 16.26 -9.53
CA GLY A 755 14.77 17.59 -9.93
C GLY A 755 13.73 17.60 -11.04
N GLU A 756 12.51 17.98 -10.67
CA GLU A 756 11.67 18.83 -11.49
C GLU A 756 12.31 20.23 -11.47
N TYR A 757 13.23 20.49 -12.40
CA TYR A 757 13.59 21.86 -12.72
C TYR A 757 12.82 22.24 -13.98
N MET A 758 11.97 23.25 -13.83
CA MET A 758 11.37 23.97 -14.94
C MET A 758 12.47 24.46 -15.91
N ASP A 759 12.07 24.47 -17.18
CA ASP A 759 12.75 24.90 -18.41
C ASP A 759 13.64 23.87 -19.16
#